data_AF-A0ABD0NZF9-F1
#
_entry.id   AF-A0ABD0NZF9-F1
#
_cell.length_a   1.000
_cell.length_b   1.000
_cell.length_c   1.000
_cell.angle_alpha   90.00
_cell.angle_beta   90.00
_cell.angle_gamma   90.00
#
_symmetry.space_group_name_H-M   'P 1'
#
loop_
_entity.id
_entity.type
_entity.pdbx_description
1 polymer ?
#
loop_
_entity_poly.entity_id
_entity_poly.type
_entity_poly.pdbx_seq_one_letter_code
_entity_poly.pdbx_strand_id
1 'polypeptide(L)'
;GYTLQFARRPPRFSGVMVSDVQERDAPVLRAEIRSLLAKQAIEVVPPENMECGLYSRYFLVPKKDGGLRPILDLRPLNRALAKREFKMITVKQILAHIQPGDWFISVDLKDAYFHIQIAPRHRRFLRFAFEGRAYQFKVLLFGLALAPRTFTKCINAALSPLRQSGIRILNYLDDWLVIAQSRDTLENHKCQLLEHLKRLGLTINVQKSKLRPMQNIAFLGMDLDSRSMRARLSQERMQSLISSLTSFKPGRVVVLKCFQRLLGRMAAAAVVCQLGLLHMRPLQLWLKSRVPSNAWKNGHLRVLVTRECMQTLAPWFNTRMFEQGVSMGRVVSRKIVTTDASLTGWGALCEGRPAYGTWTRAQAKWHINCLELKAVFLALQGFLPLIKDRHVLVRTDNTTVVSYINHQGGIRSRSLQRLAERFLLWADRNLLSIRAVHVPGSQNCGADMLSRGGPVHGEWRLHPQTIQMIWSLFGEAEIDLFASEENARCQLESLAQEAQICVSPSEDYAASAAENQRREGDCASGSAELAQPAVVSGVDRAPNGSPVADPVTERSLISGKRLGVAPQAGVMEPACLAGERRGQTLNVSQRVLDTIAEARAPSTRRLYSLKWKVFSSWCVTKDEDPASCDVSVILSFLQDCLDAGRTPSTLKVYVAAISAFHVPIGDRSVGRHHLVTSFLRGAWSMVPVWDLSLVLSALAEPPFEPLLSAELKVLSFKTALLLALACGKRVGDLHALSTNTACMEFGKDDCMVRLQPKRGYVPKVLSTSFKAQVITLQAFAPQDSEPAAHPLCPVRALRVYLERTSHFRQAEQLFICFGGRTKGLPVSKQRLSHWIVEAIALAARPLNEKNGFVVGLGKRYVGSGYLSGSRMVFTRHICQILQPGDSVICTARSICAVMYLQLGNWPLPAPGNAPQTIG
;
A
#
# COMPACT_ATOMS: atom_id res chain seq x y z
N GLY A 1 22.74 -29.02 5.31
CA GLY A 1 22.90 -28.32 4.01
C GLY A 1 21.56 -27.85 3.45
N TYR A 2 21.55 -26.76 2.70
CA TYR A 2 20.38 -26.15 2.07
C TYR A 2 19.84 -27.00 0.91
N THR A 3 18.52 -27.19 0.88
CA THR A 3 17.82 -27.93 -0.18
C THR A 3 17.23 -26.95 -1.19
N LEU A 4 17.65 -27.06 -2.45
CA LEU A 4 17.04 -26.33 -3.58
C LEU A 4 15.52 -26.54 -3.63
N GLN A 5 14.77 -25.44 -3.74
CA GLN A 5 13.32 -25.46 -3.81
C GLN A 5 12.89 -25.36 -5.26
N PHE A 6 12.20 -26.37 -5.77
CA PHE A 6 11.74 -26.44 -7.15
C PHE A 6 10.25 -26.07 -7.26
N ALA A 7 9.89 -25.28 -8.27
CA ALA A 7 8.49 -24.97 -8.60
C ALA A 7 7.93 -25.87 -9.71
N ARG A 8 8.84 -26.49 -10.48
CA ARG A 8 8.53 -27.45 -11.54
C ARG A 8 9.48 -28.64 -11.38
N ARG A 9 9.23 -29.74 -12.08
CA ARG A 9 10.18 -30.85 -12.11
C ARG A 9 11.58 -30.32 -12.53
N PRO A 10 12.65 -30.73 -11.83
CA PRO A 10 14.00 -30.33 -12.20
C PRO A 10 14.33 -30.80 -13.63
N PRO A 11 15.23 -30.11 -14.35
CA PRO A 11 15.69 -30.57 -15.65
C PRO A 11 16.18 -32.02 -15.57
N ARG A 12 15.78 -32.84 -16.56
CA ARG A 12 16.28 -34.22 -16.69
C ARG A 12 17.73 -34.19 -17.17
N PHE A 13 18.46 -35.26 -16.90
CA PHE A 13 19.79 -35.48 -17.46
C PHE A 13 19.70 -35.50 -18.98
N SER A 14 20.61 -34.80 -19.66
CA SER A 14 20.65 -34.67 -21.11
C SER A 14 22.07 -34.84 -21.64
N GLY A 15 22.86 -35.70 -20.99
CA GLY A 15 24.28 -35.89 -21.26
C GLY A 15 25.19 -34.99 -20.41
N VAL A 16 26.49 -35.32 -20.42
CA VAL A 16 27.53 -34.53 -19.76
C VAL A 16 27.89 -33.34 -20.64
N MET A 17 27.62 -32.13 -20.16
CA MET A 17 28.01 -30.90 -20.84
C MET A 17 29.42 -30.50 -20.42
N VAL A 18 30.40 -30.71 -21.32
CA VAL A 18 31.79 -30.28 -21.12
C VAL A 18 31.89 -28.77 -21.33
N SER A 19 32.62 -28.11 -20.43
CA SER A 19 32.90 -26.68 -20.51
C SER A 19 34.03 -26.44 -21.49
N ASP A 20 33.70 -25.80 -22.61
CA ASP A 20 34.64 -25.42 -23.64
C ASP A 20 35.22 -24.03 -23.33
N VAL A 21 36.55 -23.93 -23.29
CA VAL A 21 37.31 -22.73 -22.93
C VAL A 21 38.48 -22.62 -23.90
N GLN A 22 38.73 -21.40 -24.40
CA GLN A 22 39.87 -21.16 -25.29
C GLN A 22 41.18 -21.60 -24.62
N GLU A 23 42.12 -22.18 -25.37
CA GLU A 23 43.37 -22.74 -24.82
C GLU A 23 44.14 -21.74 -23.94
N ARG A 24 44.17 -20.46 -24.33
CA ARG A 24 44.80 -19.39 -23.56
C ARG A 24 44.20 -19.20 -22.15
N ASP A 25 42.90 -19.46 -22.01
CA ASP A 25 42.11 -19.18 -20.81
C ASP A 25 41.94 -20.45 -19.95
N ALA A 26 42.23 -21.64 -20.52
CA ALA A 26 42.14 -22.93 -19.84
C ALA A 26 42.99 -23.01 -18.55
N PRO A 27 44.26 -22.51 -18.49
CA PRO A 27 45.04 -22.48 -17.26
C PRO A 27 44.36 -21.72 -16.12
N VAL A 28 43.64 -20.64 -16.44
CA VAL A 28 42.94 -19.81 -15.45
C VAL A 28 41.77 -20.59 -14.83
N LEU A 29 40.99 -21.31 -15.64
CA LEU A 29 39.93 -22.16 -15.12
C LEU A 29 40.47 -23.35 -14.31
N ARG A 30 41.59 -23.95 -14.76
CA ARG A 30 42.29 -25.03 -14.07
C ARG A 30 42.76 -24.59 -12.67
N ALA A 31 43.33 -23.39 -12.57
CA ALA A 31 43.73 -22.78 -11.31
C ALA A 31 42.54 -22.51 -10.38
N GLU A 32 41.41 -22.02 -10.92
CA GLU A 32 40.19 -21.84 -10.13
C GLU A 32 39.66 -23.17 -9.59
N ILE A 33 39.57 -24.21 -10.43
CA ILE A 33 39.07 -25.52 -10.00
C ILE A 33 39.94 -26.08 -8.86
N ARG A 34 41.27 -25.96 -8.96
CA ARG A 34 42.19 -26.33 -7.87
C ARG A 34 41.91 -25.53 -6.59
N SER A 35 41.71 -24.22 -6.72
CA SER A 35 41.34 -23.33 -5.60
C SER A 35 40.01 -23.75 -4.95
N LEU A 36 38.99 -24.07 -5.75
CA LEU A 36 37.68 -24.51 -5.27
C LEU A 36 37.74 -25.88 -4.57
N LEU A 37 38.56 -26.80 -5.06
CA LEU A 37 38.83 -28.10 -4.42
C LEU A 37 39.54 -27.91 -3.09
N ALA A 38 40.57 -27.06 -3.04
CA ALA A 38 41.29 -26.74 -1.80
C ALA A 38 40.37 -26.11 -0.75
N LYS A 39 39.44 -25.26 -1.16
CA LYS A 39 38.40 -24.68 -0.30
C LYS A 39 37.27 -25.66 0.07
N GLN A 40 37.30 -26.88 -0.44
CA GLN A 40 36.22 -27.88 -0.33
C GLN A 40 34.85 -27.37 -0.82
N ALA A 41 34.84 -26.39 -1.72
CA ALA A 41 33.62 -25.81 -2.29
C ALA A 41 33.02 -26.71 -3.39
N ILE A 42 33.87 -27.50 -4.05
CA ILE A 42 33.49 -28.52 -5.03
C ILE A 42 34.10 -29.87 -4.66
N GLU A 43 33.55 -30.93 -5.24
CA GLU A 43 34.11 -32.29 -5.21
C GLU A 43 34.04 -32.91 -6.60
N VAL A 44 34.92 -33.88 -6.86
CA VAL A 44 34.86 -34.69 -8.09
C VAL A 44 33.62 -35.58 -8.00
N VAL A 45 32.88 -35.68 -9.11
CA VAL A 45 31.73 -36.60 -9.21
C VAL A 45 32.29 -38.00 -9.47
N PRO A 46 31.91 -39.01 -8.66
CA PRO A 46 32.33 -40.38 -8.90
C PRO A 46 31.84 -40.89 -10.27
N PRO A 47 32.61 -41.75 -10.97
CA PRO A 47 32.25 -42.27 -12.30
C PRO A 47 30.85 -42.87 -12.37
N GLU A 48 30.45 -43.64 -11.35
CA GLU A 48 29.14 -44.28 -11.24
C GLU A 48 27.97 -43.28 -11.16
N ASN A 49 28.25 -42.02 -10.81
CA ASN A 49 27.27 -40.96 -10.71
C ASN A 49 27.33 -39.97 -11.88
N MET A 50 28.21 -40.17 -12.85
CA MET A 50 28.46 -39.23 -13.94
C MET A 50 27.26 -39.11 -14.89
N GLU A 51 26.52 -40.20 -15.10
CA GLU A 51 25.34 -40.29 -15.98
C GLU A 51 24.02 -39.81 -15.34
N CYS A 52 24.11 -38.98 -14.30
CA CYS A 52 22.92 -38.40 -13.67
C CYS A 52 23.09 -36.91 -13.33
N GLY A 53 22.00 -36.27 -12.92
CA GLY A 53 22.02 -34.86 -12.50
C GLY A 53 21.95 -33.87 -13.67
N LEU A 54 22.38 -32.63 -13.40
CA LEU A 54 22.37 -31.52 -14.35
C LEU A 54 23.77 -30.91 -14.48
N TYR A 55 24.28 -30.93 -15.70
CA TYR A 55 25.55 -30.31 -16.07
C TYR A 55 25.31 -28.93 -16.69
N SER A 56 26.02 -27.93 -16.17
CA SER A 56 25.99 -26.56 -16.66
C SER A 56 27.37 -26.15 -17.14
N ARG A 57 27.42 -25.30 -18.18
CA ARG A 57 28.68 -24.80 -18.74
C ARG A 57 29.37 -23.87 -17.74
N TYR A 58 30.66 -24.09 -17.48
CA TYR A 58 31.50 -23.24 -16.64
C TYR A 58 32.46 -22.43 -17.49
N PHE A 59 32.24 -21.12 -17.61
CA PHE A 59 32.94 -20.27 -18.57
C PHE A 59 33.53 -19.02 -17.90
N LEU A 60 34.52 -18.41 -18.55
CA LEU A 60 35.24 -17.26 -18.02
C LEU A 60 34.65 -15.95 -18.56
N VAL A 61 34.57 -14.95 -17.69
CA VAL A 61 34.14 -13.59 -18.01
C VAL A 61 35.17 -12.64 -17.44
N PRO A 62 35.66 -11.64 -18.18
CA PRO A 62 36.64 -10.71 -17.60
C PRO A 62 36.09 -9.96 -16.37
N LYS A 63 36.99 -9.46 -15.54
CA LYS A 63 36.73 -8.57 -14.41
C LYS A 63 37.25 -7.17 -14.77
N LYS A 64 36.78 -6.18 -14.02
CA LYS A 64 37.23 -4.79 -14.16
C LYS A 64 38.70 -4.57 -13.76
N ASP A 65 39.24 -5.42 -12.90
CA ASP A 65 40.62 -5.36 -12.40
C ASP A 65 41.61 -6.11 -13.32
N GLY A 66 41.18 -6.51 -14.53
CA GLY A 66 42.01 -7.21 -15.51
C GLY A 66 42.05 -8.74 -15.35
N GLY A 67 41.48 -9.32 -14.29
CA GLY A 67 41.40 -10.77 -14.11
C GLY A 67 40.22 -11.44 -14.85
N LEU A 68 40.15 -12.77 -14.87
CA LEU A 68 38.94 -13.50 -15.31
C LEU A 68 38.12 -14.00 -14.10
N ARG A 69 36.80 -14.03 -14.24
CA ARG A 69 35.84 -14.57 -13.28
C ARG A 69 35.13 -15.77 -13.91
N PRO A 70 35.25 -16.95 -13.32
CA PRO A 70 34.54 -18.13 -13.79
C PRO A 70 33.07 -18.09 -13.32
N ILE A 71 32.15 -18.41 -14.23
CA ILE A 71 30.70 -18.33 -14.03
C ILE A 71 30.06 -19.63 -14.51
N LEU A 72 29.28 -20.25 -13.63
CA LEU A 72 28.47 -21.43 -13.96
C LEU A 72 27.13 -20.97 -14.56
N ASP A 73 26.79 -21.43 -15.76
CA ASP A 73 25.52 -21.08 -16.41
C ASP A 73 24.31 -21.77 -15.75
N LEU A 74 23.80 -21.15 -14.70
CA LEU A 74 22.61 -21.64 -13.99
C LEU A 74 21.29 -21.20 -14.62
N ARG A 75 21.26 -20.57 -15.80
CA ARG A 75 20.01 -20.13 -16.44
C ARG A 75 19.01 -21.27 -16.62
N PRO A 76 19.38 -22.49 -17.07
CA PRO A 76 18.44 -23.61 -17.18
C PRO A 76 17.86 -24.02 -15.83
N LEU A 77 18.72 -24.20 -14.81
CA LEU A 77 18.30 -24.57 -13.45
C LEU A 77 17.35 -23.52 -12.86
N ASN A 78 17.69 -22.24 -12.99
CA ASN A 78 16.94 -21.11 -12.44
C ASN A 78 15.51 -21.00 -12.96
N ARG A 79 15.18 -21.60 -14.12
CA ARG A 79 13.80 -21.64 -14.65
C ARG A 79 12.92 -22.64 -13.88
N ALA A 80 13.51 -23.69 -13.30
CA ALA A 80 12.80 -24.71 -12.54
C ALA A 80 12.67 -24.39 -11.04
N LEU A 81 13.47 -23.47 -10.51
CA LEU A 81 13.47 -23.09 -9.09
C LEU A 81 12.27 -22.24 -8.68
N ALA A 82 11.82 -22.42 -7.44
CA ALA A 82 10.73 -21.67 -6.82
C ALA A 82 11.22 -20.30 -6.34
N LYS A 83 11.12 -19.29 -7.22
CA LYS A 83 11.46 -17.89 -6.89
C LYS A 83 10.45 -17.33 -5.89
N ARG A 84 10.86 -17.22 -4.62
CA ARG A 84 10.06 -16.62 -3.55
C ARG A 84 10.48 -15.18 -3.32
N GLU A 85 9.50 -14.30 -3.19
CA GLU A 85 9.75 -12.91 -2.81
C GLU A 85 10.32 -12.83 -1.40
N PHE A 86 11.25 -11.90 -1.19
CA PHE A 86 11.82 -11.58 0.11
C PHE A 86 12.22 -10.10 0.13
N LYS A 87 12.33 -9.53 1.33
CA LYS A 87 12.75 -8.14 1.52
C LYS A 87 14.24 -8.12 1.87
N MET A 88 14.99 -7.29 1.15
CA MET A 88 16.35 -6.90 1.49
C MET A 88 16.33 -5.47 2.02
N ILE A 89 17.36 -5.10 2.77
CA ILE A 89 17.57 -3.68 3.06
C ILE A 89 17.81 -2.94 1.75
N THR A 90 17.12 -1.82 1.57
CA THR A 90 17.28 -0.97 0.39
C THR A 90 18.27 0.15 0.68
N VAL A 91 18.89 0.71 -0.36
CA VAL A 91 19.75 1.89 -0.22
C VAL A 91 19.03 3.04 0.49
N LYS A 92 17.77 3.31 0.13
CA LYS A 92 16.95 4.34 0.81
C LYS A 92 16.79 4.05 2.31
N GLN A 93 16.66 2.79 2.71
CA GLN A 93 16.62 2.42 4.13
C GLN A 93 18.00 2.60 4.77
N ILE A 94 19.09 2.22 4.11
CA ILE A 94 20.45 2.43 4.64
C ILE A 94 20.66 3.91 4.96
N LEU A 95 20.40 4.79 3.99
CA LEU A 95 20.54 6.24 4.16
C LEU A 95 19.68 6.78 5.30
N ALA A 96 18.47 6.23 5.49
CA ALA A 96 17.55 6.67 6.55
C ALA A 96 17.96 6.23 7.97
N HIS A 97 18.83 5.22 8.12
CA HIS A 97 19.30 4.75 9.43
C HIS A 97 20.56 5.49 9.92
N ILE A 98 21.24 6.22 9.03
CA ILE A 98 22.42 7.02 9.35
C ILE A 98 21.98 8.28 10.11
N GLN A 99 22.70 8.61 11.16
CA GLN A 99 22.49 9.80 11.99
C GLN A 99 23.68 10.75 11.85
N PRO A 100 23.50 12.05 12.14
CA PRO A 100 24.59 13.02 12.15
C PRO A 100 25.71 12.57 13.09
N GLY A 101 26.96 12.69 12.64
CA GLY A 101 28.15 12.33 13.43
C GLY A 101 28.49 10.84 13.50
N ASP A 102 27.65 9.96 12.94
CA ASP A 102 27.87 8.51 12.97
C ASP A 102 29.26 8.11 12.42
N TRP A 103 29.91 7.18 13.10
CA TRP A 103 31.11 6.51 12.65
C TRP A 103 30.76 5.21 11.92
N PHE A 104 31.52 4.91 10.87
CA PHE A 104 31.32 3.76 9.99
C PHE A 104 32.54 2.85 9.96
N ILE A 105 32.26 1.55 9.84
CA ILE A 105 33.19 0.54 9.29
C ILE A 105 32.44 -0.27 8.23
N SER A 106 33.17 -0.76 7.23
CA SER A 106 32.62 -1.70 6.25
C SER A 106 33.28 -3.07 6.36
N VAL A 107 32.47 -4.12 6.35
CA VAL A 107 32.92 -5.52 6.40
C VAL A 107 32.55 -6.18 5.08
N ASP A 108 33.54 -6.78 4.43
CA ASP A 108 33.41 -7.61 3.23
C ASP A 108 33.60 -9.08 3.64
N LEU A 109 32.63 -9.95 3.32
CA LEU A 109 32.75 -11.38 3.59
C LEU A 109 33.55 -12.10 2.50
N LYS A 110 34.57 -12.85 2.89
CA LYS A 110 35.34 -13.69 1.97
C LYS A 110 34.49 -14.87 1.52
N ASP A 111 34.35 -15.08 0.21
CA ASP A 111 33.59 -16.20 -0.36
C ASP A 111 32.17 -16.32 0.26
N ALA A 112 31.48 -15.19 0.44
CA ALA A 112 30.26 -15.06 1.27
C ALA A 112 29.25 -16.22 1.12
N TYR A 113 28.89 -16.59 -0.12
CA TYR A 113 27.92 -17.66 -0.37
C TYR A 113 28.41 -19.06 0.02
N PHE A 114 29.73 -19.31 0.04
CA PHE A 114 30.30 -20.62 0.30
C PHE A 114 30.07 -21.11 1.74
N HIS A 115 29.82 -20.19 2.67
CA HIS A 115 29.45 -20.52 4.04
C HIS A 115 28.13 -21.32 4.14
N ILE A 116 27.29 -21.30 3.09
CA ILE A 116 26.04 -22.06 3.06
C ILE A 116 26.24 -23.31 2.23
N GLN A 117 26.36 -24.47 2.89
CA GLN A 117 26.46 -25.76 2.21
C GLN A 117 25.15 -26.17 1.55
N ILE A 118 25.22 -26.85 0.40
CA ILE A 118 24.10 -27.50 -0.30
C ILE A 118 23.94 -28.93 0.22
N ALA A 119 22.69 -29.35 0.42
CA ALA A 119 22.36 -30.72 0.82
C ALA A 119 22.92 -31.74 -0.19
N PRO A 120 23.58 -32.84 0.23
CA PRO A 120 24.22 -33.81 -0.65
C PRO A 120 23.34 -34.23 -1.84
N ARG A 121 22.08 -34.60 -1.57
CA ARG A 121 21.08 -35.00 -2.58
C ARG A 121 20.77 -33.96 -3.67
N HIS A 122 21.11 -32.68 -3.47
CA HIS A 122 20.85 -31.60 -4.41
C HIS A 122 22.13 -31.07 -5.09
N ARG A 123 23.32 -31.54 -4.69
CA ARG A 123 24.59 -31.18 -5.36
C ARG A 123 24.62 -31.61 -6.82
N ARG A 124 23.94 -32.71 -7.15
CA ARG A 124 23.76 -33.21 -8.53
C ARG A 124 23.11 -32.21 -9.50
N PHE A 125 22.47 -31.14 -9.02
CA PHE A 125 21.91 -30.10 -9.87
C PHE A 125 22.89 -28.97 -10.20
N LEU A 126 24.09 -29.00 -9.59
CA LEU A 126 25.13 -27.97 -9.67
C LEU A 126 26.43 -28.59 -10.18
N ARG A 127 26.34 -29.39 -11.26
CA ARG A 127 27.50 -30.05 -11.86
C ARG A 127 28.05 -29.27 -13.04
N PHE A 128 29.33 -29.43 -13.28
CA PHE A 128 30.00 -29.02 -14.52
C PHE A 128 31.08 -30.05 -14.87
N ALA A 129 31.44 -30.13 -16.14
CA ALA A 129 32.56 -30.94 -16.58
C ALA A 129 33.62 -30.06 -17.25
N PHE A 130 34.89 -30.41 -17.07
CA PHE A 130 36.04 -29.73 -17.66
C PHE A 130 37.20 -30.73 -17.81
N GLU A 131 37.85 -30.75 -18.98
CA GLU A 131 38.98 -31.63 -19.30
C GLU A 131 38.72 -33.12 -18.93
N GLY A 132 37.56 -33.65 -19.36
CA GLY A 132 37.19 -35.05 -19.14
C GLY A 132 36.78 -35.43 -17.72
N ARG A 133 36.78 -34.48 -16.77
CA ARG A 133 36.39 -34.70 -15.37
C ARG A 133 35.09 -33.97 -15.02
N ALA A 134 34.24 -34.62 -14.23
CA ALA A 134 33.01 -34.04 -13.70
C ALA A 134 33.19 -33.57 -12.25
N TYR A 135 32.65 -32.38 -11.94
CA TYR A 135 32.69 -31.77 -10.62
C TYR A 135 31.29 -31.34 -10.19
N GLN A 136 31.05 -31.28 -8.88
CA GLN A 136 29.80 -30.77 -8.31
C GLN A 136 30.04 -29.79 -7.17
N PHE A 137 29.25 -28.72 -7.12
CA PHE A 137 29.32 -27.76 -6.02
C PHE A 137 28.66 -28.30 -4.74
N LYS A 138 29.40 -28.19 -3.64
CA LYS A 138 28.96 -28.51 -2.27
C LYS A 138 28.35 -27.32 -1.55
N VAL A 139 28.51 -26.12 -2.11
CA VAL A 139 28.14 -24.85 -1.48
C VAL A 139 27.23 -24.02 -2.37
N LEU A 140 26.55 -23.05 -1.78
CA LEU A 140 25.73 -22.09 -2.47
C LEU A 140 26.63 -21.18 -3.32
N LEU A 141 26.27 -20.94 -4.58
CA LEU A 141 27.07 -20.15 -5.51
C LEU A 141 26.31 -18.96 -6.07
N PHE A 142 27.09 -17.97 -6.53
CA PHE A 142 26.59 -16.84 -7.31
C PHE A 142 25.89 -17.33 -8.59
N GLY A 143 24.88 -16.58 -9.03
CA GLY A 143 24.07 -16.90 -10.21
C GLY A 143 22.88 -17.81 -9.93
N LEU A 144 22.79 -18.47 -8.77
CA LEU A 144 21.62 -19.25 -8.38
C LEU A 144 20.47 -18.33 -7.93
N ALA A 145 19.27 -18.48 -8.50
CA ALA A 145 18.13 -17.61 -8.23
C ALA A 145 17.68 -17.62 -6.76
N LEU A 146 17.95 -18.71 -6.03
CA LEU A 146 17.62 -18.84 -4.60
C LEU A 146 18.70 -18.27 -3.68
N ALA A 147 19.91 -18.01 -4.19
CA ALA A 147 21.05 -17.67 -3.35
C ALA A 147 20.87 -16.36 -2.57
N PRO A 148 20.44 -15.23 -3.19
CA PRO A 148 20.26 -13.97 -2.45
C PRO A 148 19.28 -14.09 -1.29
N ARG A 149 18.15 -14.80 -1.49
CA ARG A 149 17.14 -15.03 -0.45
C ARG A 149 17.70 -15.87 0.70
N THR A 150 18.34 -16.98 0.34
CA THR A 150 18.87 -17.95 1.31
C THR A 150 19.94 -17.28 2.15
N PHE A 151 20.89 -16.62 1.49
CA PHE A 151 21.96 -15.88 2.14
C PHE A 151 21.43 -14.80 3.07
N THR A 152 20.54 -13.94 2.58
CA THR A 152 19.94 -12.86 3.40
C THR A 152 19.22 -13.42 4.64
N LYS A 153 18.51 -14.54 4.52
CA LYS A 153 17.80 -15.16 5.65
C LYS A 153 18.76 -15.75 6.68
N CYS A 154 19.79 -16.46 6.24
CA CYS A 154 20.81 -17.02 7.12
C CYS A 154 21.60 -15.92 7.83
N ILE A 155 22.07 -14.90 7.11
CA ILE A 155 22.83 -13.79 7.69
C ILE A 155 21.96 -12.97 8.66
N ASN A 156 20.69 -12.72 8.35
CA ASN A 156 19.83 -12.00 9.30
C ASN A 156 19.61 -12.77 10.60
N ALA A 157 19.55 -14.10 10.56
CA ALA A 157 19.49 -14.93 11.76
C ALA A 157 20.83 -14.88 12.52
N ALA A 158 21.95 -15.01 11.80
CA ALA A 158 23.30 -14.91 12.37
C ALA A 158 23.54 -13.57 13.07
N LEU A 159 23.13 -12.45 12.48
CA LEU A 159 23.31 -11.11 13.06
C LEU A 159 22.25 -10.72 14.10
N SER A 160 21.23 -11.57 14.34
CA SER A 160 20.14 -11.25 15.28
C SER A 160 20.63 -10.98 16.71
N PRO A 161 21.55 -11.77 17.30
CA PRO A 161 22.04 -11.52 18.65
C PRO A 161 22.74 -10.17 18.79
N LEU A 162 23.60 -9.81 17.82
CA LEU A 162 24.32 -8.52 17.82
C LEU A 162 23.36 -7.32 17.68
N ARG A 163 22.29 -7.47 16.90
CA ARG A 163 21.26 -6.43 16.77
C ARG A 163 20.46 -6.27 18.06
N GLN A 164 20.18 -7.38 18.75
CA GLN A 164 19.49 -7.37 20.04
C GLN A 164 20.33 -6.72 21.14
N SER A 165 21.66 -6.80 21.05
CA SER A 165 22.58 -6.08 21.95
C SER A 165 22.80 -4.61 21.56
N GLY A 166 22.02 -4.06 20.62
CA GLY A 166 22.06 -2.64 20.25
C GLY A 166 23.05 -2.30 19.13
N ILE A 167 23.78 -3.26 18.54
CA ILE A 167 24.72 -2.99 17.45
C ILE A 167 23.96 -2.73 16.15
N ARG A 168 24.13 -1.54 15.58
CA ARG A 168 23.51 -1.16 14.31
C ARG A 168 24.31 -1.72 13.13
N ILE A 169 23.83 -2.84 12.59
CA ILE A 169 24.43 -3.52 11.42
C ILE A 169 23.47 -3.49 10.23
N LEU A 170 23.89 -2.83 9.16
CA LEU A 170 23.18 -2.74 7.88
C LEU A 170 23.85 -3.66 6.85
N ASN A 171 23.33 -4.87 6.71
CA ASN A 171 23.87 -5.87 5.78
C ASN A 171 23.16 -5.81 4.41
N TYR A 172 23.92 -5.51 3.36
CA TYR A 172 23.45 -5.62 1.98
C TYR A 172 24.19 -6.77 1.28
N LEU A 173 23.57 -7.95 1.27
CA LEU A 173 24.25 -9.18 0.81
C LEU A 173 25.60 -9.34 1.54
N ASP A 174 26.70 -9.34 0.80
CA ASP A 174 28.09 -9.47 1.24
C ASP A 174 28.71 -8.16 1.74
N ASP A 175 28.17 -6.99 1.35
CA ASP A 175 28.64 -5.67 1.77
C ASP A 175 27.92 -5.23 3.06
N TRP A 176 28.63 -5.17 4.18
CA TRP A 176 28.04 -4.79 5.47
C TRP A 176 28.57 -3.46 5.97
N LEU A 177 27.66 -2.64 6.49
CA LEU A 177 27.98 -1.35 7.12
C LEU A 177 27.60 -1.42 8.59
N VAL A 178 28.56 -1.17 9.48
CA VAL A 178 28.34 -1.12 10.93
C VAL A 178 28.51 0.31 11.39
N ILE A 179 27.61 0.75 12.27
CA ILE A 179 27.46 2.18 12.59
C ILE A 179 27.34 2.39 14.10
N ALA A 180 28.04 3.38 14.65
CA ALA A 180 27.93 3.80 16.05
C ALA A 180 28.11 5.33 16.18
N GLN A 181 27.58 5.91 17.25
CA GLN A 181 27.65 7.36 17.51
C GLN A 181 29.03 7.82 18.00
N SER A 182 29.80 6.93 18.63
CA SER A 182 31.17 7.20 19.07
C SER A 182 32.17 6.27 18.37
N ARG A 183 33.38 6.77 18.14
CA ARG A 183 34.51 6.01 17.60
C ARG A 183 34.84 4.81 18.48
N ASP A 184 34.88 5.00 19.80
CA ASP A 184 35.26 3.95 20.75
C ASP A 184 34.19 2.87 20.84
N THR A 185 32.92 3.29 20.84
CA THR A 185 31.79 2.35 20.75
C THR A 185 31.84 1.54 19.46
N LEU A 186 32.19 2.16 18.32
CA LEU A 186 32.32 1.42 17.06
C LEU A 186 33.48 0.42 17.10
N GLU A 187 34.58 0.78 17.74
CA GLU A 187 35.73 -0.10 17.91
C GLU A 187 35.37 -1.32 18.78
N ASN A 188 34.63 -1.12 19.87
CA ASN A 188 34.08 -2.21 20.68
C ASN A 188 33.09 -3.08 19.87
N HIS A 189 32.14 -2.47 19.16
CA HIS A 189 31.19 -3.18 18.29
C HIS A 189 31.90 -3.98 17.21
N LYS A 190 33.00 -3.47 16.65
CA LYS A 190 33.85 -4.18 15.70
C LYS A 190 34.43 -5.44 16.33
N CYS A 191 35.03 -5.35 17.51
CA CYS A 191 35.61 -6.50 18.21
C CYS A 191 34.54 -7.58 18.46
N GLN A 192 33.37 -7.19 18.99
CA GLN A 192 32.25 -8.10 19.22
C GLN A 192 31.75 -8.75 17.93
N LEU A 193 31.64 -7.97 16.85
CA LEU A 193 31.25 -8.49 15.54
C LEU A 193 32.28 -9.51 15.02
N LEU A 194 33.56 -9.17 15.01
CA LEU A 194 34.61 -10.04 14.48
C LEU A 194 34.71 -11.35 15.27
N GLU A 195 34.62 -11.29 16.59
CA GLU A 195 34.60 -12.47 17.45
C GLU A 195 33.37 -13.34 17.18
N HIS A 196 32.19 -12.72 17.06
CA HIS A 196 30.95 -13.42 16.74
C HIS A 196 31.01 -14.10 15.37
N LEU A 197 31.52 -13.42 14.35
CA LEU A 197 31.70 -14.00 13.01
C LEU A 197 32.70 -15.17 13.04
N LYS A 198 33.81 -15.02 13.77
CA LYS A 198 34.80 -16.10 13.96
C LYS A 198 34.15 -17.33 14.59
N ARG A 199 33.34 -17.16 15.64
CA ARG A 199 32.60 -18.28 16.29
C ARG A 199 31.61 -18.97 15.36
N LEU A 200 30.98 -18.22 14.45
CA LEU A 200 30.08 -18.77 13.45
C LEU A 200 30.80 -19.38 12.23
N GLY A 201 32.12 -19.29 12.16
CA GLY A 201 32.91 -19.72 11.00
C GLY A 201 32.74 -18.82 9.78
N LEU A 202 32.24 -17.59 9.94
CA LEU A 202 32.15 -16.59 8.86
C LEU A 202 33.49 -15.87 8.71
N THR A 203 34.10 -16.01 7.55
CA THR A 203 35.42 -15.42 7.27
C THR A 203 35.27 -14.06 6.61
N ILE A 204 35.94 -13.05 7.17
CA ILE A 204 36.00 -11.71 6.58
C ILE A 204 37.19 -11.58 5.63
N ASN A 205 37.05 -10.71 4.64
CA ASN A 205 38.14 -10.30 3.77
C ASN A 205 38.76 -9.01 4.32
N VAL A 206 39.83 -9.16 5.11
CA VAL A 206 40.49 -8.03 5.81
C VAL A 206 40.98 -6.96 4.84
N GLN A 207 41.49 -7.35 3.67
CA GLN A 207 42.04 -6.40 2.68
C GLN A 207 40.96 -5.55 2.01
N LYS A 208 39.76 -6.11 1.77
CA LYS A 208 38.63 -5.37 1.20
C LYS A 208 37.77 -4.66 2.23
N SER A 209 37.83 -5.11 3.49
CA SER A 209 37.09 -4.49 4.59
C SER A 209 37.76 -3.18 5.03
N LYS A 210 36.96 -2.17 5.35
CA LYS A 210 37.43 -0.92 5.96
C LYS A 210 37.09 -0.96 7.43
N LEU A 211 38.01 -1.55 8.20
CA LEU A 211 37.81 -1.84 9.63
C LEU A 211 38.21 -0.68 10.56
N ARG A 212 38.82 0.38 10.02
CA ARG A 212 39.11 1.60 10.76
C ARG A 212 37.85 2.46 10.81
N PRO A 213 37.41 2.91 12.01
CA PRO A 213 36.30 3.86 12.13
C PRO A 213 36.53 5.14 11.32
N MET A 214 35.57 5.50 10.47
CA MET A 214 35.60 6.73 9.66
C MET A 214 34.21 7.37 9.57
N GLN A 215 34.13 8.69 9.42
CA GLN A 215 32.86 9.41 9.22
C GLN A 215 32.53 9.67 7.73
N ASN A 216 33.48 9.38 6.83
CA ASN A 216 33.27 9.31 5.39
C ASN A 216 33.66 7.91 4.89
N ILE A 217 32.75 7.20 4.24
CA ILE A 217 33.02 5.85 3.72
C ILE A 217 32.36 5.62 2.36
N ALA A 218 33.12 5.03 1.43
CA ALA A 218 32.56 4.50 0.19
C ALA A 218 31.85 3.16 0.48
N PHE A 219 30.54 3.08 0.23
CA PHE A 219 29.70 1.91 0.46
C PHE A 219 28.67 1.73 -0.65
N LEU A 220 28.54 0.52 -1.21
CA LEU A 220 27.65 0.21 -2.35
C LEU A 220 27.82 1.15 -3.56
N GLY A 221 29.03 1.71 -3.73
CA GLY A 221 29.39 2.72 -4.73
C GLY A 221 28.67 4.06 -4.56
N MET A 222 28.51 4.46 -3.30
CA MET A 222 28.15 5.79 -2.85
C MET A 222 29.19 6.23 -1.84
N ASP A 223 29.47 7.52 -1.77
CA ASP A 223 30.27 8.11 -0.70
C ASP A 223 29.32 8.66 0.36
N LEU A 224 29.38 8.08 1.56
CA LEU A 224 28.52 8.42 2.69
C LEU A 224 29.29 9.31 3.66
N ASP A 225 28.81 10.52 3.91
CA ASP A 225 29.42 11.46 4.85
C ASP A 225 28.43 11.84 5.96
N SER A 226 28.66 11.34 7.18
CA SER A 226 27.81 11.59 8.35
C SER A 226 27.97 12.99 8.95
N ARG A 227 29.02 13.73 8.60
CA ARG A 227 29.21 15.12 9.07
C ARG A 227 28.34 16.07 8.26
N SER A 228 28.42 15.98 6.94
CA SER A 228 27.57 16.79 6.06
C SER A 228 26.16 16.22 5.89
N MET A 229 25.93 14.98 6.34
CA MET A 229 24.69 14.23 6.15
C MET A 229 24.28 14.10 4.68
N ARG A 230 25.27 13.94 3.79
CA ARG A 230 25.06 13.77 2.36
C ARG A 230 25.60 12.43 1.86
N ALA A 231 24.82 11.78 1.00
CA ALA A 231 25.25 10.64 0.21
C ALA A 231 25.47 11.08 -1.22
N ARG A 232 26.67 10.82 -1.77
CA ARG A 232 27.07 11.21 -3.13
C ARG A 232 27.39 9.98 -3.97
N LEU A 233 27.43 10.17 -5.27
CA LEU A 233 27.90 9.11 -6.17
C LEU A 233 29.42 8.99 -6.02
N SER A 234 29.93 7.77 -5.86
CA SER A 234 31.38 7.54 -5.80
C SER A 234 32.09 8.02 -7.07
N GLN A 235 33.29 8.56 -6.94
CA GLN A 235 34.09 9.09 -8.07
C GLN A 235 34.21 8.11 -9.24
N GLU A 236 34.48 6.82 -8.97
CA GLU A 236 34.59 5.76 -9.99
C GLU A 236 33.29 5.65 -10.83
N ARG A 237 32.13 5.64 -10.17
CA ARG A 237 30.83 5.53 -10.85
C ARG A 237 30.49 6.79 -11.63
N MET A 238 30.85 7.95 -11.10
CA MET A 238 30.67 9.23 -11.79
C MET A 238 31.48 9.26 -13.09
N GLN A 239 32.78 8.94 -13.02
CA GLN A 239 33.66 8.86 -14.20
C GLN A 239 33.15 7.82 -15.21
N SER A 240 32.67 6.66 -14.74
CA SER A 240 32.07 5.64 -15.59
C SER A 240 30.79 6.12 -16.29
N LEU A 241 29.96 6.93 -15.61
CA LEU A 241 28.76 7.49 -16.20
C LEU A 241 29.09 8.58 -17.22
N ILE A 242 30.01 9.50 -16.89
CA ILE A 242 30.46 10.58 -17.78
C ILE A 242 31.10 10.00 -19.05
N SER A 243 31.99 9.02 -18.92
CA SER A 243 32.59 8.34 -20.07
C SER A 243 31.58 7.60 -20.95
N SER A 244 30.49 7.09 -20.38
CA SER A 244 29.37 6.59 -21.19
C SER A 244 28.65 7.71 -21.93
N LEU A 245 28.36 8.82 -21.26
CA LEU A 245 27.63 9.95 -21.85
C LEU A 245 28.40 10.57 -23.02
N THR A 246 29.72 10.75 -22.90
CA THR A 246 30.58 11.30 -23.96
C THR A 246 30.64 10.44 -25.22
N SER A 247 30.28 9.15 -25.12
CA SER A 247 30.20 8.26 -26.29
C SER A 247 29.01 8.58 -27.22
N PHE A 248 27.98 9.29 -26.72
CA PHE A 248 26.82 9.71 -27.49
C PHE A 248 27.08 11.10 -28.08
N LYS A 249 27.17 11.18 -29.42
CA LYS A 249 27.37 12.43 -30.17
C LYS A 249 26.27 12.56 -31.24
N PRO A 250 25.73 13.77 -31.51
CA PRO A 250 24.80 13.98 -32.61
C PRO A 250 25.33 13.39 -33.93
N GLY A 251 24.48 12.70 -34.69
CA GLY A 251 24.86 12.07 -35.97
C GLY A 251 25.47 10.67 -35.83
N ARG A 252 25.91 10.27 -34.62
CA ARG A 252 26.45 8.93 -34.40
C ARG A 252 25.34 7.89 -34.32
N VAL A 253 25.53 6.74 -34.99
CA VAL A 253 24.65 5.58 -34.84
C VAL A 253 25.21 4.66 -33.76
N VAL A 254 24.38 4.36 -32.75
CA VAL A 254 24.77 3.56 -31.58
C VAL A 254 23.81 2.39 -31.41
N VAL A 255 24.34 1.23 -31.00
CA VAL A 255 23.54 0.04 -30.73
C VAL A 255 22.69 0.23 -29.47
N LEU A 256 21.43 -0.23 -29.48
CA LEU A 256 20.47 -0.09 -28.38
C LEU A 256 21.01 -0.64 -27.05
N LYS A 257 21.85 -1.67 -27.08
CA LYS A 257 22.56 -2.20 -25.90
C LYS A 257 23.36 -1.11 -25.16
N CYS A 258 23.94 -0.13 -25.86
CA CYS A 258 24.64 0.99 -25.23
C CYS A 258 23.66 1.93 -24.50
N PHE A 259 22.49 2.22 -25.08
CA PHE A 259 21.43 2.96 -24.38
C PHE A 259 20.92 2.20 -23.15
N GLN A 260 20.76 0.88 -23.24
CA GLN A 260 20.39 0.03 -22.09
C GLN A 260 21.44 0.09 -20.98
N ARG A 261 22.73 0.04 -21.33
CA ARG A 261 23.84 0.20 -20.38
C ARG A 261 23.83 1.59 -19.74
N LEU A 262 23.64 2.65 -20.53
CA LEU A 262 23.57 4.03 -20.04
C LEU A 262 22.38 4.20 -19.07
N LEU A 263 21.17 3.78 -19.46
CA LEU A 263 19.99 3.79 -18.59
C LEU A 263 20.24 3.02 -17.29
N GLY A 264 20.99 1.91 -17.34
CA GLY A 264 21.39 1.18 -16.14
C GLY A 264 22.31 1.95 -15.22
N ARG A 265 23.32 2.63 -15.78
CA ARG A 265 24.22 3.51 -15.02
C ARG A 265 23.47 4.70 -14.41
N MET A 266 22.59 5.34 -15.19
CA MET A 266 21.72 6.43 -14.71
C MET A 266 20.79 5.96 -13.59
N ALA A 267 20.16 4.79 -13.72
CA ALA A 267 19.27 4.25 -12.67
C ALA A 267 20.02 3.95 -11.37
N ALA A 268 21.26 3.46 -11.46
CA ALA A 268 22.12 3.23 -10.30
C ALA A 268 22.53 4.56 -9.64
N ALA A 269 22.85 5.59 -10.43
CA ALA A 269 23.20 6.92 -9.93
C ALA A 269 21.99 7.67 -9.35
N ALA A 270 20.80 7.51 -9.95
CA ALA A 270 19.57 8.22 -9.58
C ALA A 270 19.12 8.02 -8.12
N VAL A 271 19.67 7.03 -7.42
CA VAL A 271 19.39 6.79 -5.99
C VAL A 271 20.04 7.86 -5.10
N VAL A 272 21.15 8.45 -5.54
CA VAL A 272 21.93 9.47 -4.83
C VAL A 272 22.07 10.79 -5.61
N CYS A 273 21.36 10.93 -6.72
CA CYS A 273 21.22 12.20 -7.44
C CYS A 273 19.88 12.84 -7.09
N GLN A 274 19.90 14.14 -6.74
CA GLN A 274 18.69 14.92 -6.55
C GLN A 274 17.84 14.86 -7.84
N LEU A 275 16.55 14.55 -7.68
CA LEU A 275 15.61 14.33 -8.80
C LEU A 275 16.13 13.37 -9.91
N GLY A 276 17.04 12.44 -9.58
CA GLY A 276 17.71 11.60 -10.58
C GLY A 276 16.74 10.81 -11.45
N LEU A 277 15.64 10.28 -10.91
CA LEU A 277 14.66 9.55 -11.73
C LEU A 277 13.87 10.47 -12.66
N LEU A 278 13.65 11.74 -12.28
CA LEU A 278 12.99 12.73 -13.13
C LEU A 278 13.83 12.98 -14.38
N HIS A 279 15.12 13.25 -14.18
CA HIS A 279 16.06 13.53 -15.26
C HIS A 279 16.29 12.32 -16.19
N MET A 280 15.93 11.10 -15.79
CA MET A 280 15.94 9.93 -16.69
C MET A 280 14.72 9.86 -17.63
N ARG A 281 13.57 10.43 -17.24
CA ARG A 281 12.29 10.22 -17.95
C ARG A 281 12.31 10.72 -19.40
N PRO A 282 12.91 11.88 -19.73
CA PRO A 282 12.95 12.36 -21.11
C PRO A 282 13.61 11.35 -22.05
N LEU A 283 14.78 10.81 -21.69
CA LEU A 283 15.47 9.80 -22.51
C LEU A 283 14.64 8.52 -22.66
N GLN A 284 14.00 8.07 -21.57
CA GLN A 284 13.15 6.88 -21.62
C GLN A 284 11.94 7.08 -22.54
N LEU A 285 11.31 8.25 -22.51
CA LEU A 285 10.20 8.59 -23.39
C LEU A 285 10.65 8.71 -24.85
N TRP A 286 11.81 9.32 -25.09
CA TRP A 286 12.41 9.47 -26.41
C TRP A 286 12.69 8.10 -27.05
N LEU A 287 13.34 7.19 -26.31
CA LEU A 287 13.58 5.82 -26.74
C LEU A 287 12.28 5.05 -26.94
N LYS A 288 11.30 5.19 -26.04
CA LYS A 288 10.00 4.50 -26.16
C LYS A 288 9.25 4.88 -27.43
N SER A 289 9.37 6.12 -27.92
CA SER A 289 8.74 6.52 -29.19
C SER A 289 9.45 6.03 -30.45
N ARG A 290 10.68 5.52 -30.35
CA ARG A 290 11.52 5.17 -31.50
C ARG A 290 11.94 3.71 -31.56
N VAL A 291 11.93 3.03 -30.41
CA VAL A 291 12.41 1.65 -30.28
C VAL A 291 11.21 0.73 -30.10
N PRO A 292 10.95 -0.20 -31.04
CA PRO A 292 9.85 -1.14 -30.92
C PRO A 292 10.09 -2.13 -29.76
N SER A 293 9.01 -2.59 -29.14
CA SER A 293 9.05 -3.38 -27.89
C SER A 293 9.88 -4.67 -28.00
N ASN A 294 9.93 -5.30 -29.17
CA ASN A 294 10.71 -6.51 -29.45
C ASN A 294 12.23 -6.25 -29.46
N ALA A 295 12.68 -5.09 -29.95
CA ALA A 295 14.09 -4.74 -30.04
C ALA A 295 14.78 -4.65 -28.67
N TRP A 296 14.03 -4.36 -27.60
CA TRP A 296 14.56 -4.31 -26.24
C TRP A 296 15.11 -5.66 -25.75
N LYS A 297 14.63 -6.80 -26.26
CA LYS A 297 15.11 -8.13 -25.85
C LYS A 297 16.51 -8.44 -26.41
N ASN A 298 16.72 -8.14 -27.68
CA ASN A 298 17.96 -8.51 -28.39
C ASN A 298 19.01 -7.40 -28.29
N GLY A 299 18.59 -6.13 -28.21
CA GLY A 299 19.49 -4.99 -28.00
C GLY A 299 20.38 -4.62 -29.19
N HIS A 300 20.26 -5.31 -30.33
CA HIS A 300 21.11 -5.09 -31.51
C HIS A 300 20.65 -3.96 -32.44
N LEU A 301 19.45 -3.40 -32.22
CA LEU A 301 18.93 -2.30 -33.04
C LEU A 301 19.89 -1.12 -33.03
N ARG A 302 20.21 -0.59 -34.21
CA ARG A 302 21.01 0.62 -34.38
C ARG A 302 20.10 1.84 -34.29
N VAL A 303 20.47 2.80 -33.43
CA VAL A 303 19.69 4.01 -33.14
C VAL A 303 20.56 5.23 -33.38
N LEU A 304 20.07 6.17 -34.19
CA LEU A 304 20.74 7.44 -34.46
C LEU A 304 20.62 8.37 -33.25
N VAL A 305 21.75 8.90 -32.78
CA VAL A 305 21.78 9.93 -31.74
C VAL A 305 21.44 11.27 -32.39
N THR A 306 20.25 11.79 -32.11
CA THR A 306 19.79 13.07 -32.64
C THR A 306 20.09 14.23 -31.68
N ARG A 307 19.93 15.49 -32.14
CA ARG A 307 19.98 16.67 -31.26
C ARG A 307 18.94 16.60 -30.13
N GLU A 308 17.73 16.12 -30.44
CA GLU A 308 16.67 15.86 -29.44
C GLU A 308 17.13 14.85 -28.38
N CYS A 309 17.80 13.76 -28.77
CA CYS A 309 18.38 12.80 -27.82
C CYS A 309 19.38 13.48 -26.88
N MET A 310 20.28 14.33 -27.42
CA MET A 310 21.26 15.05 -26.60
C MET A 310 20.61 16.02 -25.62
N GLN A 311 19.52 16.69 -26.00
CA GLN A 311 18.74 17.53 -25.09
C GLN A 311 18.20 16.71 -23.91
N THR A 312 17.74 15.47 -24.14
CA THR A 312 17.29 14.59 -23.03
C THR A 312 18.42 14.16 -22.09
N LEU A 313 19.67 14.19 -22.55
CA LEU A 313 20.85 13.83 -21.76
C LEU A 313 21.48 15.03 -21.06
N ALA A 314 21.15 16.26 -21.46
CA ALA A 314 21.77 17.49 -20.94
C ALA A 314 21.86 17.57 -19.41
N PRO A 315 20.82 17.22 -18.62
CA PRO A 315 20.91 17.26 -17.16
C PRO A 315 22.01 16.37 -16.57
N TRP A 316 22.37 15.29 -17.27
CA TRP A 316 23.36 14.31 -16.82
C TRP A 316 24.80 14.71 -17.10
N PHE A 317 25.02 15.75 -17.91
CA PHE A 317 26.33 16.37 -18.09
C PHE A 317 26.67 17.38 -16.99
N ASN A 318 25.69 17.80 -16.19
CA ASN A 318 25.92 18.73 -15.09
C ASN A 318 26.53 18.01 -13.88
N THR A 319 27.82 18.23 -13.61
CA THR A 319 28.54 17.60 -12.50
C THR A 319 28.00 17.96 -11.13
N ARG A 320 27.38 19.15 -10.99
CA ARG A 320 26.77 19.60 -9.73
C ARG A 320 25.71 18.62 -9.22
N MET A 321 25.02 17.91 -10.11
CA MET A 321 24.01 16.90 -9.74
C MET A 321 24.63 15.72 -8.96
N PHE A 322 25.90 15.39 -9.22
CA PHE A 322 26.62 14.31 -8.54
C PHE A 322 27.28 14.80 -7.24
N GLU A 323 27.78 16.03 -7.24
CA GLU A 323 28.46 16.66 -6.10
C GLU A 323 27.50 17.01 -4.97
N GLN A 324 26.30 17.50 -5.31
CA GLN A 324 25.29 17.87 -4.31
C GLN A 324 24.76 16.67 -3.53
N GLY A 325 24.65 15.49 -4.16
CA GLY A 325 24.14 14.28 -3.52
C GLY A 325 22.71 14.41 -2.98
N VAL A 326 22.33 13.48 -2.09
CA VAL A 326 21.04 13.48 -1.38
C VAL A 326 21.24 13.51 0.13
N SER A 327 20.33 14.16 0.85
CA SER A 327 20.35 14.18 2.31
C SER A 327 20.08 12.79 2.89
N MET A 328 20.84 12.44 3.92
CA MET A 328 20.70 11.21 4.69
C MET A 328 19.83 11.44 5.94
N GLY A 329 19.49 10.35 6.62
CA GLY A 329 18.80 10.36 7.90
C GLY A 329 17.29 10.19 7.82
N ARG A 330 16.71 9.96 9.00
CA ARG A 330 15.27 9.76 9.16
C ARG A 330 14.57 11.10 9.22
N VAL A 331 13.64 11.32 8.30
CA VAL A 331 12.70 12.45 8.38
C VAL A 331 11.73 12.22 9.53
N VAL A 332 11.85 13.03 10.59
CA VAL A 332 11.09 12.91 11.85
C VAL A 332 9.70 13.52 11.76
N SER A 333 9.55 14.66 11.09
CA SER A 333 8.28 15.38 10.95
C SER A 333 7.97 15.69 9.49
N ARG A 334 6.67 15.70 9.13
CA ARG A 334 6.18 16.12 7.83
C ARG A 334 4.92 16.97 7.99
N LYS A 335 4.84 18.07 7.25
CA LYS A 335 3.59 18.80 7.03
C LYS A 335 2.68 17.97 6.13
N ILE A 336 1.43 17.80 6.52
CA ILE A 336 0.46 16.95 5.83
C ILE A 336 -0.45 17.84 4.99
N VAL A 337 -0.48 17.58 3.69
CA VAL A 337 -1.39 18.24 2.74
C VAL A 337 -2.27 17.17 2.13
N THR A 338 -3.57 17.30 2.31
CA THR A 338 -4.58 16.39 1.75
C THR A 338 -5.23 17.06 0.56
N THR A 339 -5.39 16.36 -0.55
CA THR A 339 -5.83 16.94 -1.83
C THR A 339 -6.82 16.03 -2.52
N ASP A 340 -7.70 16.64 -3.31
CA ASP A 340 -8.68 15.97 -4.15
C ASP A 340 -8.97 16.82 -5.40
N ALA A 341 -9.39 16.15 -6.48
CA ALA A 341 -9.78 16.81 -7.72
C ALA A 341 -11.06 16.18 -8.27
N SER A 342 -12.01 17.04 -8.65
CA SER A 342 -13.20 16.67 -9.39
C SER A 342 -13.11 17.18 -10.84
N LEU A 343 -14.18 16.98 -11.63
CA LEU A 343 -14.30 17.59 -12.96
C LEU A 343 -14.62 19.09 -12.89
N THR A 344 -15.11 19.60 -11.76
CA THR A 344 -15.52 21.00 -11.60
C THR A 344 -14.44 21.84 -10.92
N GLY A 345 -13.69 21.26 -9.99
CA GLY A 345 -12.65 21.98 -9.25
C GLY A 345 -11.67 21.09 -8.50
N TRP A 346 -10.86 21.72 -7.66
CA TRP A 346 -9.91 21.07 -6.77
C TRP A 346 -10.07 21.57 -5.34
N GLY A 347 -9.75 20.69 -4.40
CA GLY A 347 -9.84 20.97 -2.98
C GLY A 347 -8.64 20.41 -2.25
N ALA A 348 -8.23 21.11 -1.20
CA ALA A 348 -7.11 20.72 -0.37
C ALA A 348 -7.24 21.22 1.06
N LEU A 349 -6.61 20.50 1.98
CA LEU A 349 -6.54 20.82 3.40
C LEU A 349 -5.11 20.67 3.91
N CYS A 350 -4.63 21.68 4.63
CA CYS A 350 -3.36 21.63 5.35
C CYS A 350 -3.57 22.14 6.77
N GLU A 351 -3.37 21.27 7.77
CA GLU A 351 -3.54 21.63 9.20
C GLU A 351 -4.88 22.33 9.51
N GLY A 352 -5.97 21.87 8.89
CA GLY A 352 -7.32 22.43 9.03
C GLY A 352 -7.62 23.64 8.15
N ARG A 353 -6.63 24.19 7.44
CA ARG A 353 -6.82 25.33 6.52
C ARG A 353 -7.23 24.83 5.13
N PRO A 354 -8.36 25.28 4.56
CA PRO A 354 -8.79 24.89 3.23
C PRO A 354 -8.08 25.72 2.16
N ALA A 355 -7.88 25.11 1.00
CA ALA A 355 -7.57 25.78 -0.26
C ALA A 355 -8.34 25.07 -1.36
N TYR A 356 -9.04 25.81 -2.20
CA TYR A 356 -9.86 25.24 -3.27
C TYR A 356 -10.00 26.22 -4.41
N GLY A 357 -10.48 25.72 -5.55
CA GLY A 357 -10.75 26.55 -6.71
C GLY A 357 -11.39 25.75 -7.84
N THR A 358 -11.90 26.45 -8.83
CA THR A 358 -12.54 25.86 -10.02
C THR A 358 -11.53 25.66 -11.15
N TRP A 359 -11.82 24.71 -12.03
CA TRP A 359 -11.03 24.52 -13.24
C TRP A 359 -11.44 25.51 -14.32
N THR A 360 -10.47 26.01 -15.10
CA THR A 360 -10.80 26.76 -16.32
C THR A 360 -11.44 25.84 -17.35
N ARG A 361 -12.20 26.40 -18.31
CA ARG A 361 -12.84 25.64 -19.41
C ARG A 361 -11.84 24.74 -20.17
N ALA A 362 -10.59 25.17 -20.31
CA ALA A 362 -9.53 24.39 -20.93
C ALA A 362 -9.02 23.26 -20.04
N GLN A 363 -8.92 23.49 -18.72
CA GLN A 363 -8.45 22.50 -17.74
C GLN A 363 -9.50 21.42 -17.48
N ALA A 364 -10.79 21.75 -17.47
CA ALA A 364 -11.87 20.77 -17.27
C ALA A 364 -11.85 19.63 -18.32
N LYS A 365 -11.26 19.87 -19.51
CA LYS A 365 -11.07 18.86 -20.56
C LYS A 365 -9.85 17.95 -20.34
N TRP A 366 -9.02 18.21 -19.33
CA TRP A 366 -7.83 17.42 -19.07
C TRP A 366 -8.19 16.05 -18.49
N HIS A 367 -7.35 15.06 -18.77
CA HIS A 367 -7.50 13.75 -18.15
C HIS A 367 -7.43 13.86 -16.63
N ILE A 368 -8.28 13.12 -15.90
CA ILE A 368 -8.40 13.19 -14.43
C ILE A 368 -7.05 13.12 -13.69
N ASN A 369 -6.16 12.16 -14.04
CA ASN A 369 -4.81 12.09 -13.45
C ASN A 369 -3.98 13.39 -13.57
N CYS A 370 -4.19 14.20 -14.61
CA CYS A 370 -3.55 15.50 -14.77
C CYS A 370 -4.19 16.54 -13.86
N LEU A 371 -5.52 16.55 -13.73
CA LEU A 371 -6.26 17.41 -12.80
C LEU A 371 -5.84 17.12 -11.36
N GLU A 372 -5.73 15.85 -11.00
CA GLU A 372 -5.31 15.37 -9.69
C GLU A 372 -3.88 15.81 -9.32
N LEU A 373 -2.93 15.65 -10.25
CA LEU A 373 -1.57 16.15 -10.03
C LEU A 373 -1.52 17.68 -10.01
N LYS A 374 -2.39 18.34 -10.79
CA LYS A 374 -2.49 19.80 -10.82
C LYS A 374 -3.10 20.34 -9.52
N ALA A 375 -4.07 19.65 -8.93
CA ALA A 375 -4.65 19.96 -7.63
C ALA A 375 -3.58 19.90 -6.54
N VAL A 376 -2.74 18.86 -6.54
CA VAL A 376 -1.57 18.80 -5.65
C VAL A 376 -0.66 20.00 -5.84
N PHE A 377 -0.36 20.36 -7.09
CA PHE A 377 0.53 21.48 -7.36
C PHE A 377 -0.06 22.82 -6.86
N LEU A 378 -1.33 23.09 -7.16
CA LEU A 378 -2.02 24.30 -6.71
C LEU A 378 -2.15 24.37 -5.19
N ALA A 379 -2.49 23.25 -4.54
CA ALA A 379 -2.56 23.16 -3.09
C ALA A 379 -1.22 23.53 -2.43
N LEU A 380 -0.11 22.99 -2.94
CA LEU A 380 1.21 23.31 -2.39
C LEU A 380 1.62 24.76 -2.65
N GLN A 381 1.23 25.33 -3.80
CA GLN A 381 1.44 26.77 -4.06
C GLN A 381 0.62 27.63 -3.09
N GLY A 382 -0.65 27.29 -2.86
CA GLY A 382 -1.52 28.01 -1.91
C GLY A 382 -1.06 27.91 -0.46
N PHE A 383 -0.51 26.77 -0.06
CA PHE A 383 0.04 26.57 1.28
C PHE A 383 1.52 26.89 1.42
N LEU A 384 2.17 27.51 0.42
CA LEU A 384 3.61 27.77 0.41
C LEU A 384 4.12 28.41 1.72
N PRO A 385 3.46 29.42 2.32
CA PRO A 385 3.91 30.01 3.59
C PRO A 385 4.00 29.00 4.76
N LEU A 386 3.18 27.95 4.74
CA LEU A 386 3.12 26.93 5.80
C LEU A 386 4.10 25.77 5.59
N ILE A 387 4.47 25.51 4.33
CA ILE A 387 5.24 24.32 3.93
C ILE A 387 6.65 24.63 3.43
N LYS A 388 6.99 25.90 3.21
CA LYS A 388 8.31 26.32 2.74
C LYS A 388 9.41 25.78 3.66
N ASP A 389 10.46 25.21 3.06
CA ASP A 389 11.59 24.61 3.76
C ASP A 389 11.18 23.54 4.80
N ARG A 390 10.06 22.84 4.55
CA ARG A 390 9.62 21.68 5.35
C ARG A 390 9.59 20.40 4.52
N HIS A 391 9.60 19.26 5.20
CA HIS A 391 9.25 17.98 4.58
C HIS A 391 7.74 17.88 4.45
N VAL A 392 7.24 17.55 3.26
CA VAL A 392 5.80 17.50 2.97
C VAL A 392 5.35 16.09 2.64
N LEU A 393 4.20 15.71 3.20
CA LEU A 393 3.47 14.48 2.89
C LEU A 393 2.14 14.83 2.22
N VAL A 394 2.02 14.51 0.94
CA VAL A 394 0.78 14.64 0.19
C VAL A 394 -0.08 13.39 0.40
N ARG A 395 -1.36 13.59 0.75
CA ARG A 395 -2.39 12.56 0.83
C ARG A 395 -3.40 12.78 -0.28
N THR A 396 -3.60 11.76 -1.11
CA THR A 396 -4.53 11.78 -2.25
C THR A 396 -5.07 10.36 -2.43
N ASP A 397 -6.29 10.22 -2.94
CA ASP A 397 -6.87 8.94 -3.34
C ASP A 397 -6.38 8.47 -4.72
N ASN A 398 -5.67 9.33 -5.45
CA ASN A 398 -5.14 8.99 -6.76
C ASN A 398 -3.79 8.28 -6.69
N THR A 399 -3.81 6.94 -6.86
CA THR A 399 -2.59 6.12 -6.89
C THR A 399 -1.60 6.50 -8.01
N THR A 400 -2.06 7.08 -9.12
CA THR A 400 -1.19 7.53 -10.22
C THR A 400 -0.36 8.72 -9.76
N VAL A 401 -0.97 9.70 -9.09
CA VAL A 401 -0.28 10.86 -8.51
C VAL A 401 0.74 10.41 -7.47
N VAL A 402 0.35 9.48 -6.58
CA VAL A 402 1.27 8.90 -5.58
C VAL A 402 2.50 8.28 -6.25
N SER A 403 2.29 7.52 -7.33
CA SER A 403 3.37 6.93 -8.10
C SER A 403 4.25 8.00 -8.76
N TYR A 404 3.66 9.04 -9.36
CA TYR A 404 4.40 10.09 -10.07
C TYR A 404 5.25 10.93 -9.10
N ILE A 405 4.76 11.23 -7.90
CA ILE A 405 5.54 11.95 -6.89
C ILE A 405 6.69 11.06 -6.38
N ASN A 406 6.39 9.84 -5.94
CA ASN A 406 7.38 8.97 -5.28
C ASN A 406 8.42 8.37 -6.22
N HIS A 407 8.09 8.23 -7.51
CA HIS A 407 9.00 7.74 -8.55
C HIS A 407 9.51 8.86 -9.48
N GLN A 408 9.25 10.12 -9.13
CA GLN A 408 9.69 11.31 -9.85
C GLN A 408 9.34 11.24 -11.35
N GLY A 409 8.04 11.14 -11.65
CA GLY A 409 7.49 11.07 -12.99
C GLY A 409 7.17 9.65 -13.50
N GLY A 410 6.83 9.57 -14.79
CA GLY A 410 6.42 8.33 -15.44
C GLY A 410 6.48 8.38 -16.96
N ILE A 411 6.47 7.20 -17.58
CA ILE A 411 6.66 7.01 -19.04
C ILE A 411 5.35 6.66 -19.79
N ARG A 412 4.20 6.80 -19.13
CA ARG A 412 2.89 6.41 -19.69
C ARG A 412 2.20 7.55 -20.42
N SER A 413 2.22 8.75 -19.84
CA SER A 413 1.61 9.96 -20.42
C SER A 413 2.64 11.09 -20.51
N ARG A 414 2.78 11.69 -21.70
CA ARG A 414 3.68 12.84 -21.94
C ARG A 414 3.14 14.12 -21.30
N SER A 415 1.82 14.34 -21.29
CA SER A 415 1.21 15.51 -20.64
C SER A 415 1.41 15.46 -19.13
N LEU A 416 1.13 14.30 -18.51
CA LEU A 416 1.30 14.10 -17.08
C LEU A 416 2.78 14.19 -16.67
N GLN A 417 3.71 13.67 -17.49
CA GLN A 417 5.14 13.81 -17.23
C GLN A 417 5.60 15.26 -17.27
N ARG A 418 5.16 16.06 -18.26
CA ARG A 418 5.48 17.49 -18.34
C ARG A 418 4.96 18.26 -17.12
N LEU A 419 3.75 17.93 -16.66
CA LEU A 419 3.20 18.51 -15.43
C LEU A 419 4.03 18.11 -14.21
N ALA A 420 4.38 16.82 -14.08
CA ALA A 420 5.18 16.32 -12.98
C ALA A 420 6.58 16.93 -12.93
N GLU A 421 7.21 17.17 -14.08
CA GLU A 421 8.51 17.85 -14.17
C GLU A 421 8.44 19.28 -13.63
N ARG A 422 7.47 20.08 -14.11
CA ARG A 422 7.25 21.44 -13.62
C ARG A 422 7.00 21.46 -12.10
N PHE A 423 6.13 20.57 -11.62
CA PHE A 423 5.79 20.46 -10.21
C PHE A 423 6.99 20.02 -9.35
N LEU A 424 7.74 18.99 -9.76
CA LEU A 424 8.85 18.46 -8.96
C LEU A 424 10.04 19.41 -8.91
N LEU A 425 10.34 20.12 -10.01
CA LEU A 425 11.37 21.16 -10.02
C LEU A 425 10.97 22.36 -9.13
N TRP A 426 9.68 22.71 -9.12
CA TRP A 426 9.19 23.71 -8.18
C TRP A 426 9.28 23.22 -6.73
N ALA A 427 8.88 21.99 -6.45
CA ALA A 427 8.91 21.41 -5.12
C ALA A 427 10.35 21.31 -4.57
N ASP A 428 11.31 20.95 -5.41
CA ASP A 428 12.74 20.86 -5.05
C ASP A 428 13.35 22.21 -4.61
N ARG A 429 12.87 23.32 -5.18
CA ARG A 429 13.33 24.67 -4.82
C ARG A 429 12.67 25.23 -3.55
N ASN A 430 11.52 24.69 -3.14
CA ASN A 430 10.69 25.29 -2.09
C ASN A 430 10.54 24.40 -0.85
N LEU A 431 10.77 23.08 -0.97
CA LEU A 431 10.52 22.08 0.07
C LEU A 431 11.80 21.29 0.35
N LEU A 432 12.00 20.86 1.60
CA LEU A 432 13.13 19.98 1.94
C LEU A 432 12.97 18.57 1.33
N SER A 433 11.74 18.07 1.26
CA SER A 433 11.42 16.85 0.54
C SER A 433 9.93 16.71 0.34
N ILE A 434 9.50 16.00 -0.71
CA ILE A 434 8.11 15.65 -0.92
C ILE A 434 7.92 14.13 -1.01
N ARG A 435 6.83 13.64 -0.42
CA ARG A 435 6.37 12.25 -0.55
C ARG A 435 4.85 12.25 -0.68
N ALA A 436 4.31 11.26 -1.36
CA ALA A 436 2.87 11.05 -1.44
C ALA A 436 2.45 9.69 -0.88
N VAL A 437 1.26 9.61 -0.30
CA VAL A 437 0.64 8.38 0.20
C VAL A 437 -0.81 8.33 -0.25
N HIS A 438 -1.25 7.13 -0.65
CA HIS A 438 -2.64 6.90 -1.01
C HIS A 438 -3.53 6.87 0.24
N VAL A 439 -4.63 7.61 0.22
CA VAL A 439 -5.69 7.57 1.23
C VAL A 439 -7.00 7.18 0.54
N PRO A 440 -7.79 6.22 1.06
CA PRO A 440 -9.09 5.90 0.46
C PRO A 440 -9.98 7.15 0.36
N GLY A 441 -10.73 7.31 -0.73
CA GLY A 441 -11.62 8.48 -0.92
C GLY A 441 -12.62 8.69 0.22
N SER A 442 -13.09 7.61 0.86
CA SER A 442 -13.96 7.69 2.05
C SER A 442 -13.30 8.35 3.27
N GLN A 443 -11.97 8.44 3.29
CA GLN A 443 -11.17 9.12 4.30
C GLN A 443 -10.64 10.49 3.80
N ASN A 444 -10.97 10.87 2.56
CA ASN A 444 -10.57 12.12 1.90
C ASN A 444 -11.71 13.16 1.88
N CYS A 445 -12.73 13.01 2.75
CA CYS A 445 -13.98 13.76 2.69
C CYS A 445 -13.80 15.29 2.68
N GLY A 446 -12.87 15.82 3.46
CA GLY A 446 -12.65 17.27 3.52
C GLY A 446 -12.11 17.85 2.21
N ALA A 447 -11.19 17.15 1.54
CA ALA A 447 -10.68 17.60 0.25
C ALA A 447 -11.70 17.34 -0.88
N ASP A 448 -12.44 16.22 -0.85
CA ASP A 448 -13.50 15.90 -1.81
C ASP A 448 -14.68 16.90 -1.75
N MET A 449 -15.10 17.30 -0.54
CA MET A 449 -16.11 18.34 -0.37
C MET A 449 -15.67 19.67 -1.01
N LEU A 450 -14.41 20.06 -0.78
CA LEU A 450 -13.84 21.29 -1.34
C LEU A 450 -13.65 21.20 -2.86
N SER A 451 -13.32 20.03 -3.40
CA SER A 451 -13.13 19.84 -4.85
C SER A 451 -14.43 19.92 -5.65
N ARG A 452 -15.58 19.73 -4.99
CA ARG A 452 -16.93 19.79 -5.58
C ARG A 452 -17.59 21.16 -5.46
N GLY A 453 -16.85 22.20 -5.04
CA GLY A 453 -17.35 23.57 -4.93
C GLY A 453 -17.38 24.12 -3.50
N GLY A 454 -17.10 23.29 -2.49
CA GLY A 454 -17.27 23.68 -1.08
C GLY A 454 -18.74 23.94 -0.71
N PRO A 455 -19.04 24.29 0.55
CA PRO A 455 -20.36 24.79 0.89
C PRO A 455 -20.64 26.10 0.14
N VAL A 456 -21.79 26.17 -0.55
CA VAL A 456 -22.24 27.38 -1.24
C VAL A 456 -22.57 28.44 -0.19
N HIS A 457 -21.76 29.50 -0.11
CA HIS A 457 -22.03 30.61 0.79
C HIS A 457 -23.26 31.39 0.28
N GLY A 458 -24.41 31.23 0.94
CA GLY A 458 -25.62 32.01 0.65
C GLY A 458 -26.94 31.34 1.05
N GLU A 459 -27.01 30.00 1.01
CA GLU A 459 -28.25 29.28 1.31
C GLU A 459 -28.18 28.56 2.66
N TRP A 460 -28.55 29.29 3.70
CA TRP A 460 -28.77 28.71 5.03
C TRP A 460 -30.25 28.43 5.20
N ARG A 461 -30.61 27.20 5.56
CA ARG A 461 -31.97 26.88 6.00
C ARG A 461 -31.94 26.50 7.48
N LEU A 462 -32.87 27.04 8.25
CA LEU A 462 -33.10 26.55 9.60
C LEU A 462 -33.56 25.08 9.52
N HIS A 463 -33.10 24.29 10.50
CA HIS A 463 -33.48 22.89 10.59
C HIS A 463 -35.01 22.79 10.75
N PRO A 464 -35.72 21.86 10.07
CA PRO A 464 -37.18 21.81 10.09
C PRO A 464 -37.79 21.77 11.50
N GLN A 465 -37.11 21.10 12.44
CA GLN A 465 -37.54 21.04 13.84
C GLN A 465 -37.39 22.40 14.56
N THR A 466 -36.35 23.16 14.24
CA THR A 466 -36.14 24.51 14.80
C THR A 466 -37.23 25.46 14.31
N ILE A 467 -37.64 25.33 13.04
CA ILE A 467 -38.76 26.09 12.49
C ILE A 467 -40.07 25.71 13.14
N GLN A 468 -40.36 24.41 13.31
CA GLN A 468 -41.55 23.97 14.03
C GLN A 468 -41.59 24.48 15.47
N MET A 469 -40.43 24.53 16.15
CA MET A 469 -40.34 25.13 17.49
C MET A 469 -40.63 26.63 17.45
N ILE A 470 -40.08 27.36 16.47
CA ILE A 470 -40.34 28.80 16.30
C ILE A 470 -41.83 29.03 16.00
N TRP A 471 -42.43 28.30 15.07
CA TRP A 471 -43.86 28.42 14.73
C TRP A 471 -44.77 28.03 15.90
N SER A 472 -44.38 27.04 16.71
CA SER A 472 -45.13 26.69 17.92
C SER A 472 -45.10 27.78 19.00
N LEU A 473 -44.09 28.65 18.98
CA LEU A 473 -43.90 29.73 19.95
C LEU A 473 -44.42 31.08 19.47
N PHE A 474 -44.36 31.34 18.16
CA PHE A 474 -44.59 32.66 17.57
C PHE A 474 -45.63 32.68 16.43
N GLY A 475 -46.22 31.54 16.08
CA GLY A 475 -47.13 31.40 14.94
C GLY A 475 -46.40 31.06 13.63
N GLU A 476 -47.12 30.45 12.68
CA GLU A 476 -46.60 30.16 11.35
C GLU A 476 -46.42 31.47 10.56
N ALA A 477 -45.28 31.60 9.88
CA ALA A 477 -45.04 32.72 8.99
C ALA A 477 -45.81 32.49 7.67
N GLU A 478 -46.42 33.54 7.12
CA GLU A 478 -47.15 33.47 5.85
C GLU A 478 -46.22 33.66 4.64
N ILE A 479 -45.11 34.39 4.80
CA ILE A 479 -44.18 34.74 3.72
C ILE A 479 -42.73 34.55 4.20
N ASP A 480 -41.91 33.93 3.34
CA ASP A 480 -40.47 33.71 3.57
C ASP A 480 -39.65 34.72 2.74
N LEU A 481 -39.50 35.93 3.27
CA LEU A 481 -38.77 37.00 2.57
C LEU A 481 -37.29 36.61 2.38
N PHE A 482 -36.80 36.71 1.15
CA PHE A 482 -35.42 36.38 0.72
C PHE A 482 -35.07 34.88 0.66
N ALA A 483 -36.05 33.99 0.75
CA ALA A 483 -35.88 32.57 0.51
C ALA A 483 -35.90 32.21 -0.99
N SER A 484 -35.07 31.25 -1.40
CA SER A 484 -35.12 30.63 -2.73
C SER A 484 -36.14 29.49 -2.75
N GLU A 485 -36.53 29.03 -3.94
CA GLU A 485 -37.47 27.90 -4.11
C GLU A 485 -36.99 26.62 -3.38
N GLU A 486 -35.68 26.46 -3.20
CA GLU A 486 -35.08 25.31 -2.54
C GLU A 486 -35.00 25.43 -0.99
N ASN A 487 -35.10 26.64 -0.44
CA ASN A 487 -35.00 26.91 1.00
C ASN A 487 -36.25 27.53 1.64
N ALA A 488 -37.25 27.88 0.83
CA ALA A 488 -38.54 28.41 1.26
C ALA A 488 -39.31 27.43 2.17
N ARG A 489 -39.96 28.01 3.18
CA ARG A 489 -40.72 27.28 4.21
C ARG A 489 -42.21 27.62 4.22
N CYS A 490 -42.58 28.72 3.56
CA CYS A 490 -43.96 29.13 3.33
C CYS A 490 -44.36 28.80 1.87
N GLN A 491 -45.65 28.68 1.57
CA GLN A 491 -46.07 28.55 0.16
C GLN A 491 -45.69 29.83 -0.58
N LEU A 492 -44.89 29.69 -1.64
CA LEU A 492 -44.61 30.78 -2.57
C LEU A 492 -45.90 31.07 -3.34
N GLU A 493 -46.77 31.93 -2.80
CA GLU A 493 -47.81 32.57 -3.63
C GLU A 493 -47.10 33.33 -4.76
N SER A 494 -47.67 33.26 -5.96
CA SER A 494 -47.08 33.69 -7.23
C SER A 494 -46.93 35.22 -7.38
N LEU A 495 -46.30 35.88 -6.41
CA LEU A 495 -46.04 37.32 -6.41
C LEU A 495 -44.73 37.68 -7.14
N ALA A 496 -44.05 36.71 -7.75
CA ALA A 496 -42.84 36.94 -8.54
C ALA A 496 -43.10 36.78 -10.05
N GLN A 497 -44.05 37.54 -10.60
CA GLN A 497 -44.09 37.77 -12.06
C GLN A 497 -43.32 39.02 -12.49
N GLU A 498 -42.78 39.82 -11.56
CA GLU A 498 -42.04 41.05 -11.91
C GLU A 498 -40.79 41.23 -11.04
N ALA A 499 -39.71 40.53 -11.39
CA ALA A 499 -38.32 41.00 -11.21
C ALA A 499 -37.33 39.95 -11.73
N GLN A 500 -37.02 40.00 -13.03
CA GLN A 500 -35.83 39.35 -13.57
C GLN A 500 -34.60 40.18 -13.24
N ILE A 501 -33.67 39.68 -12.40
CA ILE A 501 -32.25 40.06 -12.52
C ILE A 501 -31.36 38.85 -12.25
N CYS A 502 -30.89 38.23 -13.32
CA CYS A 502 -29.67 37.43 -13.35
C CYS A 502 -28.46 38.37 -13.52
N VAL A 503 -27.40 38.23 -12.72
CA VAL A 503 -26.10 38.83 -13.03
C VAL A 503 -25.11 37.75 -13.40
N SER A 504 -24.77 37.70 -14.69
CA SER A 504 -23.57 37.03 -15.21
C SER A 504 -22.36 37.96 -15.08
N PRO A 505 -21.12 37.45 -14.98
CA PRO A 505 -19.94 38.30 -14.89
C PRO A 505 -19.60 38.85 -16.28
N SER A 506 -19.76 40.16 -16.47
CA SER A 506 -19.14 40.89 -17.57
C SER A 506 -18.01 41.77 -17.02
N GLU A 507 -16.93 41.79 -17.79
CA GLU A 507 -15.72 42.56 -17.60
C GLU A 507 -15.95 44.07 -17.67
N ASP A 508 -14.98 44.80 -17.11
CA ASP A 508 -14.61 46.20 -17.31
C ASP A 508 -15.52 47.31 -16.76
N TYR A 509 -15.00 48.05 -15.78
CA TYR A 509 -14.74 49.49 -15.92
C TYR A 509 -13.72 49.95 -14.85
N ALA A 510 -12.70 50.66 -15.31
CA ALA A 510 -11.73 51.41 -14.50
C ALA A 510 -12.09 52.91 -14.47
N ALA A 511 -11.54 53.59 -13.45
CA ALA A 511 -11.46 55.05 -13.21
C ALA A 511 -12.73 55.73 -12.66
N SER A 512 -12.70 56.65 -11.69
CA SER A 512 -11.70 57.64 -11.22
C SER A 512 -11.98 57.96 -9.72
N ALA A 513 -11.04 58.43 -8.88
CA ALA A 513 -10.40 59.75 -8.86
C ALA A 513 -9.08 59.68 -8.03
N ALA A 514 -7.93 60.10 -8.59
CA ALA A 514 -7.26 61.42 -8.42
C ALA A 514 -6.66 61.59 -7.00
N GLU A 515 -5.40 62.00 -6.75
CA GLU A 515 -4.53 62.98 -7.43
C GLU A 515 -3.10 62.92 -6.80
N ASN A 516 -2.03 62.96 -7.60
CA ASN A 516 -0.88 63.90 -7.58
C ASN A 516 0.45 63.12 -7.35
N GLN A 517 1.60 63.32 -8.01
CA GLN A 517 2.11 64.28 -8.99
C GLN A 517 3.42 63.73 -9.62
N ARG A 518 3.62 64.00 -10.94
CA ARG A 518 4.86 64.44 -11.65
C ARG A 518 6.14 63.56 -11.55
N ARG A 519 6.89 63.23 -12.61
CA ARG A 519 7.28 63.97 -13.84
C ARG A 519 7.98 63.00 -14.83
N GLU A 520 7.69 63.18 -16.14
CA GLU A 520 8.58 63.21 -17.35
C GLU A 520 9.82 62.27 -17.45
N GLY A 521 10.18 61.65 -18.57
CA GLY A 521 9.72 61.73 -19.96
C GLY A 521 10.58 60.86 -20.90
N ASP A 522 9.91 60.29 -21.90
CA ASP A 522 10.27 60.02 -23.30
C ASP A 522 11.61 59.44 -23.83
N CYS A 523 11.39 58.68 -24.91
CA CYS A 523 12.19 58.49 -26.14
C CYS A 523 13.19 57.32 -26.31
N ALA A 524 12.69 56.31 -27.03
CA ALA A 524 13.10 55.87 -28.38
C ALA A 524 14.51 55.27 -28.69
N SER A 525 14.43 54.16 -29.48
CA SER A 525 15.27 53.79 -30.63
C SER A 525 16.73 53.33 -30.41
N GLY A 526 17.09 52.20 -31.03
CA GLY A 526 18.49 51.81 -31.23
C GLY A 526 18.71 50.40 -31.76
N SER A 527 18.57 50.22 -33.08
CA SER A 527 19.07 49.10 -33.88
C SER A 527 20.60 48.97 -33.82
N ALA A 528 21.16 47.76 -34.01
CA ALA A 528 22.33 47.53 -34.86
C ALA A 528 22.59 46.02 -35.09
N GLU A 529 22.76 45.68 -36.36
CA GLU A 529 23.23 44.41 -36.92
C GLU A 529 24.77 44.29 -36.93
N LEU A 530 25.24 43.14 -37.45
CA LEU A 530 26.53 42.82 -38.08
C LEU A 530 27.62 42.17 -37.21
N ALA A 531 27.91 40.89 -37.46
CA ALA A 531 28.96 40.48 -38.42
C ALA A 531 29.24 38.96 -38.34
N GLN A 532 29.38 38.33 -39.51
CA GLN A 532 29.98 36.99 -39.71
C GLN A 532 31.47 37.13 -40.15
N PRO A 533 32.15 36.14 -40.80
CA PRO A 533 32.97 35.07 -40.21
C PRO A 533 34.39 34.93 -40.88
N ALA A 534 35.27 34.02 -40.42
CA ALA A 534 36.30 33.34 -41.27
C ALA A 534 36.99 32.16 -40.51
N VAL A 535 36.93 30.91 -40.98
CA VAL A 535 37.87 30.12 -41.83
C VAL A 535 39.25 29.83 -41.21
N VAL A 536 39.64 28.54 -41.01
CA VAL A 536 40.92 27.88 -41.41
C VAL A 536 40.77 26.33 -41.35
N SER A 537 41.42 25.67 -42.30
CA SER A 537 41.53 24.24 -42.63
C SER A 537 42.51 23.43 -41.75
N GLY A 538 42.43 22.09 -41.83
CA GLY A 538 43.47 21.18 -41.33
C GLY A 538 43.06 19.71 -41.42
N VAL A 539 43.64 18.99 -42.39
CA VAL A 539 43.52 17.54 -42.62
C VAL A 539 44.62 16.82 -41.85
N ASP A 540 44.33 15.70 -41.19
CA ASP A 540 45.31 14.62 -41.06
C ASP A 540 44.69 13.23 -40.78
N ARG A 541 45.41 12.22 -41.29
CA ARG A 541 45.03 10.80 -41.47
C ARG A 541 45.05 9.96 -40.18
N ALA A 542 44.34 8.84 -40.25
CA ALA A 542 44.13 7.79 -39.24
C ALA A 542 45.42 7.15 -38.68
N PRO A 543 45.31 6.38 -37.58
CA PRO A 543 45.20 4.93 -37.80
C PRO A 543 44.19 4.20 -36.90
N ASN A 544 43.80 3.03 -37.40
CA ASN A 544 42.96 2.01 -36.78
C ASN A 544 43.41 1.63 -35.36
N GLY A 545 42.45 1.58 -34.44
CA GLY A 545 42.59 0.96 -33.14
C GLY A 545 41.24 0.49 -32.62
N SER A 546 40.93 -0.78 -32.83
CA SER A 546 39.89 -1.48 -32.06
C SER A 546 40.47 -1.90 -30.71
N PRO A 547 39.85 -1.55 -29.58
CA PRO A 547 39.72 -2.52 -28.49
C PRO A 547 38.27 -2.57 -27.99
N VAL A 548 37.62 -3.73 -28.12
CA VAL A 548 37.55 -4.79 -27.09
C VAL A 548 36.57 -4.43 -25.97
N ALA A 549 35.48 -5.19 -25.98
CA ALA A 549 34.34 -5.04 -25.12
C ALA A 549 34.65 -5.53 -23.71
N ASP A 550 34.49 -4.62 -22.74
CA ASP A 550 34.53 -4.97 -21.34
C ASP A 550 33.26 -5.73 -20.88
N PRO A 551 33.45 -6.64 -19.92
CA PRO A 551 32.47 -7.62 -19.47
C PRO A 551 31.32 -6.95 -18.74
N VAL A 552 30.16 -7.10 -19.36
CA VAL A 552 28.86 -6.78 -18.77
C VAL A 552 28.70 -7.63 -17.51
N THR A 553 28.91 -7.03 -16.34
CA THR A 553 28.19 -7.47 -15.15
C THR A 553 26.72 -7.22 -15.46
N GLU A 554 25.99 -8.25 -15.86
CA GLU A 554 24.53 -8.22 -15.94
C GLU A 554 23.99 -8.03 -14.53
N ARG A 555 24.06 -6.79 -14.04
CA ARG A 555 23.06 -6.27 -13.12
C ARG A 555 21.77 -6.21 -13.92
N SER A 556 20.99 -7.28 -13.76
CA SER A 556 19.57 -7.23 -14.06
C SER A 556 19.01 -6.01 -13.32
N LEU A 557 18.71 -4.97 -14.09
CA LEU A 557 17.87 -3.87 -13.64
C LEU A 557 16.50 -4.47 -13.37
N ILE A 558 16.26 -4.85 -12.11
CA ILE A 558 14.90 -4.99 -11.61
C ILE A 558 14.36 -3.56 -11.48
N SER A 559 13.98 -3.01 -12.62
CA SER A 559 12.88 -2.06 -12.71
C SER A 559 11.68 -2.77 -12.07
N GLY A 560 11.24 -2.25 -10.93
CA GLY A 560 9.94 -2.57 -10.37
C GLY A 560 8.84 -2.07 -11.30
N LYS A 561 8.60 -2.82 -12.38
CA LYS A 561 7.31 -2.86 -13.06
C LYS A 561 6.88 -4.32 -13.12
N ARG A 562 5.76 -4.57 -12.43
CA ARG A 562 4.81 -5.64 -12.76
C ARG A 562 4.70 -5.74 -14.28
N LEU A 563 5.01 -6.91 -14.82
CA LEU A 563 4.53 -7.36 -16.11
C LEU A 563 4.06 -8.81 -15.94
N GLY A 564 2.80 -8.94 -15.56
CA GLY A 564 1.88 -9.65 -16.43
C GLY A 564 1.16 -8.58 -17.26
N VAL A 565 1.54 -8.42 -18.52
CA VAL A 565 0.67 -7.91 -19.60
C VAL A 565 0.63 -9.12 -20.53
N ALA A 566 -0.48 -9.85 -20.43
CA ALA A 566 -1.54 -9.81 -21.42
C ALA A 566 -1.02 -10.31 -22.79
N PRO A 567 -1.54 -11.45 -23.30
CA PRO A 567 -1.47 -11.73 -24.71
C PRO A 567 -1.96 -10.51 -25.49
N GLN A 568 -1.33 -10.24 -26.63
CA GLN A 568 -1.98 -9.44 -27.67
C GLN A 568 -3.35 -10.08 -27.93
N ALA A 569 -4.35 -9.22 -28.01
CA ALA A 569 -5.76 -9.55 -28.14
C ALA A 569 -6.02 -10.43 -29.36
N GLY A 570 -5.88 -11.75 -29.22
CA GLY A 570 -7.06 -12.58 -29.25
C GLY A 570 -7.67 -12.50 -27.85
N VAL A 571 -8.89 -11.99 -27.77
CA VAL A 571 -9.68 -11.75 -26.56
C VAL A 571 -9.46 -12.86 -25.51
N MET A 572 -8.72 -12.59 -24.43
CA MET A 572 -8.68 -13.48 -23.26
C MET A 572 -8.55 -12.68 -21.96
N GLU A 573 -9.68 -12.69 -21.25
CA GLU A 573 -10.03 -12.00 -20.02
C GLU A 573 -9.20 -12.33 -18.76
N PRO A 574 -9.20 -11.45 -17.74
CA PRO A 574 -8.62 -11.75 -16.43
C PRO A 574 -9.33 -12.94 -15.77
N ALA A 575 -8.59 -13.75 -15.01
CA ALA A 575 -9.10 -14.94 -14.33
C ALA A 575 -10.14 -14.60 -13.24
N CYS A 576 -11.41 -14.77 -13.57
CA CYS A 576 -12.43 -15.23 -12.64
C CYS A 576 -12.58 -16.75 -12.80
N LEU A 577 -13.31 -17.36 -11.88
CA LEU A 577 -13.61 -18.78 -11.66
C LEU A 577 -14.26 -19.56 -12.83
N ALA A 578 -14.11 -19.12 -14.07
CA ALA A 578 -14.47 -19.86 -15.28
C ALA A 578 -13.60 -21.12 -15.53
N GLY A 579 -12.56 -21.34 -14.73
CA GLY A 579 -11.60 -22.43 -14.91
C GLY A 579 -12.01 -23.78 -14.30
N GLU A 580 -12.99 -23.82 -13.40
CA GLU A 580 -13.37 -25.08 -12.72
C GLU A 580 -14.30 -25.98 -13.55
N ARG A 581 -14.92 -25.47 -14.63
CA ARG A 581 -15.53 -26.28 -15.71
C ARG A 581 -14.78 -26.24 -17.04
N ARG A 582 -13.59 -25.60 -17.10
CA ARG A 582 -12.66 -25.87 -18.22
C ARG A 582 -12.18 -27.32 -18.21
N GLY A 583 -12.39 -28.08 -17.14
CA GLY A 583 -12.11 -29.52 -17.13
C GLY A 583 -12.95 -30.33 -18.12
N GLN A 584 -14.16 -29.89 -18.45
CA GLN A 584 -14.99 -30.55 -19.48
C GLN A 584 -14.60 -30.15 -20.90
N THR A 585 -14.00 -28.96 -21.10
CA THR A 585 -13.43 -28.51 -22.39
C THR A 585 -11.94 -28.84 -22.55
N LEU A 586 -11.25 -29.29 -21.50
CA LEU A 586 -9.82 -29.65 -21.49
C LEU A 586 -9.55 -31.12 -21.15
N ASN A 587 -10.56 -32.00 -21.14
CA ASN A 587 -10.40 -33.43 -20.79
C ASN A 587 -9.63 -33.65 -19.46
N VAL A 588 -9.99 -32.90 -18.42
CA VAL A 588 -9.34 -33.01 -17.10
C VAL A 588 -10.14 -33.98 -16.21
N SER A 589 -9.46 -34.94 -15.59
CA SER A 589 -10.12 -35.99 -14.80
C SER A 589 -10.80 -35.45 -13.54
N GLN A 590 -11.90 -36.12 -13.13
CA GLN A 590 -12.69 -35.78 -11.95
C GLN A 590 -11.85 -35.66 -10.68
N ARG A 591 -10.86 -36.54 -10.50
CA ARG A 591 -9.92 -36.54 -9.36
C ARG A 591 -9.12 -35.24 -9.24
N VAL A 592 -8.80 -34.59 -10.36
CA VAL A 592 -8.09 -33.30 -10.39
C VAL A 592 -9.03 -32.17 -10.01
N LEU A 593 -10.29 -32.21 -10.46
CA LEU A 593 -11.32 -31.25 -10.05
C LEU A 593 -11.58 -31.32 -8.54
N ASP A 594 -11.64 -32.53 -7.97
CA ASP A 594 -11.80 -32.74 -6.53
C ASP A 594 -10.62 -32.16 -5.74
N THR A 595 -9.39 -32.35 -6.24
CA THR A 595 -8.17 -31.80 -5.65
C THR A 595 -8.13 -30.26 -5.73
N ILE A 596 -8.62 -29.68 -6.83
CA ILE A 596 -8.73 -28.22 -6.97
C ILE A 596 -9.79 -27.67 -6.00
N ALA A 597 -10.91 -28.38 -5.82
CA ALA A 597 -11.93 -28.02 -4.86
C ALA A 597 -11.39 -28.03 -3.41
N GLU A 598 -10.50 -28.97 -3.05
CA GLU A 598 -9.81 -29.03 -1.76
C GLU A 598 -8.96 -27.79 -1.44
N ALA A 599 -8.54 -26.99 -2.44
CA ALA A 599 -7.82 -25.74 -2.21
C ALA A 599 -8.64 -24.69 -1.45
N ARG A 600 -9.96 -24.87 -1.35
CA ARG A 600 -10.85 -23.99 -0.58
C ARG A 600 -11.02 -24.52 0.84
N ALA A 601 -10.94 -23.60 1.81
CA ALA A 601 -11.27 -23.89 3.21
C ALA A 601 -12.63 -24.62 3.31
N PRO A 602 -12.77 -25.67 4.14
CA PRO A 602 -13.99 -26.47 4.23
C PRO A 602 -15.26 -25.64 4.47
N SER A 603 -15.14 -24.55 5.22
CA SER A 603 -16.26 -23.61 5.46
C SER A 603 -16.75 -22.88 4.21
N THR A 604 -15.84 -22.56 3.27
CA THR A 604 -16.16 -21.82 2.04
C THR A 604 -16.82 -22.76 1.03
N ARG A 605 -16.33 -24.00 0.92
CA ARG A 605 -16.97 -25.03 0.09
C ARG A 605 -18.41 -25.29 0.51
N ARG A 606 -18.63 -25.58 1.80
CA ARG A 606 -19.98 -25.82 2.36
C ARG A 606 -20.92 -24.65 2.09
N LEU A 607 -20.44 -23.41 2.29
CA LEU A 607 -21.24 -22.21 2.05
C LEU A 607 -21.61 -22.06 0.57
N TYR A 608 -20.67 -22.25 -0.36
CA TYR A 608 -20.93 -22.10 -1.78
C TYR A 608 -21.85 -23.21 -2.30
N SER A 609 -21.65 -24.46 -1.87
CA SER A 609 -22.55 -25.56 -2.22
C SER A 609 -23.98 -25.33 -1.71
N LEU A 610 -24.15 -24.77 -0.51
CA LEU A 610 -25.48 -24.44 0.03
C LEU A 610 -26.16 -23.35 -0.81
N LYS A 611 -25.42 -22.28 -1.16
CA LYS A 611 -25.95 -21.17 -1.94
C LYS A 611 -26.25 -21.57 -3.39
N TRP A 612 -25.42 -22.44 -3.95
CA TRP A 612 -25.67 -23.06 -5.25
C TRP A 612 -26.94 -23.90 -5.24
N LYS A 613 -27.15 -24.78 -4.25
CA LYS A 613 -28.39 -25.57 -4.14
C LYS A 613 -29.64 -24.69 -4.14
N VAL A 614 -29.63 -23.59 -3.38
CA VAL A 614 -30.76 -22.66 -3.32
C VAL A 614 -31.02 -22.02 -4.69
N PHE A 615 -29.97 -21.59 -5.38
CA PHE A 615 -30.10 -21.06 -6.74
C PHE A 615 -30.59 -22.13 -7.73
N SER A 616 -30.01 -23.33 -7.70
CA SER A 616 -30.40 -24.43 -8.58
C SER A 616 -31.85 -24.84 -8.40
N SER A 617 -32.33 -24.95 -7.16
CA SER A 617 -33.74 -25.20 -6.89
C SER A 617 -34.64 -24.08 -7.40
N TRP A 618 -34.22 -22.82 -7.28
CA TRP A 618 -34.97 -21.68 -7.82
C TRP A 618 -35.03 -21.70 -9.35
N CYS A 619 -33.93 -22.03 -10.04
CA CYS A 619 -33.93 -22.17 -11.51
C CYS A 619 -34.84 -23.30 -11.98
N VAL A 620 -34.84 -24.45 -11.29
CA VAL A 620 -35.76 -25.57 -11.59
C VAL A 620 -37.23 -25.14 -11.48
N THR A 621 -37.58 -24.29 -10.51
CA THR A 621 -38.95 -23.75 -10.41
C THR A 621 -39.33 -22.76 -11.51
N LYS A 622 -38.36 -22.31 -12.31
CA LYS A 622 -38.54 -21.38 -13.43
C LYS A 622 -38.31 -22.04 -14.79
N ASP A 623 -38.13 -23.36 -14.82
CA ASP A 623 -37.80 -24.15 -16.02
C ASP A 623 -36.49 -23.70 -16.71
N GLU A 624 -35.51 -23.30 -15.90
CA GLU A 624 -34.22 -22.77 -16.36
C GLU A 624 -33.06 -23.71 -15.95
N ASP A 625 -32.05 -23.89 -16.80
CA ASP A 625 -30.84 -24.64 -16.44
C ASP A 625 -29.93 -23.79 -15.53
N PRO A 626 -29.76 -24.13 -14.24
CA PRO A 626 -28.91 -23.37 -13.34
C PRO A 626 -27.43 -23.35 -13.75
N ALA A 627 -26.96 -24.30 -14.56
CA ALA A 627 -25.58 -24.33 -15.00
C ALA A 627 -25.29 -23.34 -16.15
N SER A 628 -26.30 -22.94 -16.92
CA SER A 628 -26.12 -22.14 -18.16
C SER A 628 -27.22 -21.13 -18.49
N CYS A 629 -28.08 -20.79 -17.54
CA CYS A 629 -29.11 -19.76 -17.72
C CYS A 629 -28.53 -18.36 -18.05
N ASP A 630 -29.36 -17.50 -18.64
CA ASP A 630 -28.96 -16.15 -19.02
C ASP A 630 -28.70 -15.25 -17.80
N VAL A 631 -27.96 -14.15 -18.01
CA VAL A 631 -27.73 -13.15 -16.96
C VAL A 631 -29.04 -12.54 -16.46
N SER A 632 -30.07 -12.45 -17.30
CA SER A 632 -31.41 -12.00 -16.92
C SER A 632 -32.00 -12.88 -15.81
N VAL A 633 -31.91 -14.21 -15.94
CA VAL A 633 -32.38 -15.19 -14.95
C VAL A 633 -31.62 -15.05 -13.63
N ILE A 634 -30.31 -14.84 -13.70
CA ILE A 634 -29.47 -14.60 -12.51
C ILE A 634 -29.87 -13.29 -11.82
N LEU A 635 -30.13 -12.22 -12.58
CA LEU A 635 -30.55 -10.94 -12.02
C LEU A 635 -31.94 -11.05 -11.38
N SER A 636 -32.88 -11.77 -12.00
CA SER A 636 -34.20 -12.05 -11.44
C SER A 636 -34.09 -12.81 -10.11
N PHE A 637 -33.23 -13.83 -10.02
CA PHE A 637 -32.96 -14.50 -8.75
C PHE A 637 -32.40 -13.57 -7.67
N LEU A 638 -31.46 -12.70 -8.06
CA LEU A 638 -30.85 -11.74 -7.13
C LEU A 638 -31.86 -10.67 -6.69
N GLN A 639 -32.80 -10.29 -7.56
CA GLN A 639 -33.91 -9.40 -7.26
C GLN A 639 -34.90 -10.08 -6.30
N ASP A 640 -35.34 -11.31 -6.56
CA ASP A 640 -36.17 -12.10 -5.64
C ASP A 640 -35.51 -12.23 -4.25
N CYS A 641 -34.19 -12.41 -4.21
CA CYS A 641 -33.45 -12.42 -2.96
C CYS A 641 -33.45 -11.05 -2.27
N LEU A 642 -33.30 -9.96 -3.02
CA LEU A 642 -33.33 -8.60 -2.48
C LEU A 642 -34.73 -8.28 -1.93
N ASP A 643 -35.79 -8.63 -2.66
CA ASP A 643 -37.20 -8.44 -2.29
C ASP A 643 -37.58 -9.30 -1.07
N ALA A 644 -36.98 -10.49 -0.94
CA ALA A 644 -37.05 -11.31 0.27
C ALA A 644 -36.22 -10.77 1.46
N GLY A 645 -35.71 -9.52 1.37
CA GLY A 645 -34.99 -8.83 2.43
C GLY A 645 -33.54 -9.30 2.64
N ARG A 646 -32.90 -9.94 1.66
CA ARG A 646 -31.50 -10.38 1.80
C ARG A 646 -30.56 -9.19 1.63
N THR A 647 -29.62 -9.04 2.56
CA THR A 647 -28.60 -7.98 2.49
C THR A 647 -27.72 -8.06 1.23
N PRO A 648 -27.22 -6.94 0.69
CA PRO A 648 -26.33 -6.93 -0.48
C PRO A 648 -25.05 -7.75 -0.29
N SER A 649 -24.58 -7.89 0.95
CA SER A 649 -23.46 -8.76 1.28
C SER A 649 -23.76 -10.24 1.08
N THR A 650 -25.01 -10.66 1.28
CA THR A 650 -25.47 -12.02 1.05
C THR A 650 -25.65 -12.29 -0.43
N LEU A 651 -26.19 -11.31 -1.19
CA LEU A 651 -26.26 -11.35 -2.65
C LEU A 651 -24.87 -11.53 -3.27
N LYS A 652 -23.84 -10.85 -2.74
CA LYS A 652 -22.45 -11.04 -3.17
C LYS A 652 -21.93 -12.47 -2.96
N VAL A 653 -22.39 -13.18 -1.92
CA VAL A 653 -22.02 -14.59 -1.69
C VAL A 653 -22.75 -15.50 -2.67
N TYR A 654 -24.03 -15.22 -2.98
CA TYR A 654 -24.75 -15.91 -4.05
C TYR A 654 -24.04 -15.71 -5.39
N VAL A 655 -23.70 -14.49 -5.78
CA VAL A 655 -22.96 -14.20 -7.01
C VAL A 655 -21.62 -14.94 -7.05
N ALA A 656 -20.90 -15.03 -5.94
CA ALA A 656 -19.63 -15.76 -5.88
C ALA A 656 -19.80 -17.29 -5.98
N ALA A 657 -20.88 -17.83 -5.41
CA ALA A 657 -21.23 -19.25 -5.53
C ALA A 657 -21.68 -19.57 -6.96
N ILE A 658 -22.59 -18.77 -7.53
CA ILE A 658 -23.04 -18.90 -8.93
C ILE A 658 -21.85 -18.79 -9.87
N SER A 659 -20.94 -17.82 -9.67
CA SER A 659 -19.71 -17.70 -10.47
C SER A 659 -18.76 -18.91 -10.38
N ALA A 660 -18.90 -19.75 -9.36
CA ALA A 660 -18.07 -20.95 -9.18
C ALA A 660 -18.66 -22.18 -9.88
N PHE A 661 -19.98 -22.20 -10.13
CA PHE A 661 -20.68 -23.36 -10.68
C PHE A 661 -21.38 -23.09 -12.01
N HIS A 662 -21.67 -21.85 -12.38
CA HIS A 662 -22.30 -21.43 -13.63
C HIS A 662 -21.26 -21.25 -14.75
N VAL A 663 -21.62 -21.54 -15.99
CA VAL A 663 -20.73 -21.26 -17.14
C VAL A 663 -20.52 -19.76 -17.34
N PRO A 664 -19.42 -19.32 -17.97
CA PRO A 664 -19.25 -17.91 -18.34
C PRO A 664 -20.39 -17.42 -19.23
N ILE A 665 -20.81 -16.16 -19.05
CA ILE A 665 -21.79 -15.49 -19.90
C ILE A 665 -20.99 -14.58 -20.83
N GLY A 666 -20.89 -14.97 -22.11
CA GLY A 666 -19.98 -14.36 -23.07
C GLY A 666 -18.51 -14.66 -22.71
N ASP A 667 -17.67 -13.62 -22.68
CA ASP A 667 -16.26 -13.73 -22.31
C ASP A 667 -16.01 -13.66 -20.79
N ARG A 668 -17.06 -13.43 -19.98
CA ARG A 668 -16.95 -13.08 -18.54
C ARG A 668 -17.61 -14.09 -17.61
N SER A 669 -17.07 -14.23 -16.41
CA SER A 669 -17.80 -14.88 -15.31
C SER A 669 -18.96 -14.02 -14.83
N VAL A 670 -20.02 -14.64 -14.30
CA VAL A 670 -21.18 -13.97 -13.68
C VAL A 670 -20.78 -12.80 -12.75
N GLY A 671 -19.84 -12.99 -11.84
CA GLY A 671 -19.41 -11.94 -10.88
C GLY A 671 -18.64 -10.76 -11.48
N ARG A 672 -18.32 -10.78 -12.78
CA ARG A 672 -17.70 -9.68 -13.54
C ARG A 672 -18.59 -9.17 -14.67
N HIS A 673 -19.79 -9.72 -14.84
CA HIS A 673 -20.75 -9.23 -15.79
C HIS A 673 -21.21 -7.82 -15.39
N HIS A 674 -21.26 -6.88 -16.34
CA HIS A 674 -21.51 -5.47 -16.02
C HIS A 674 -22.86 -5.29 -15.31
N LEU A 675 -23.91 -6.00 -15.76
CA LEU A 675 -25.26 -5.91 -15.16
C LEU A 675 -25.28 -6.40 -13.71
N VAL A 676 -24.62 -7.53 -13.42
CA VAL A 676 -24.51 -8.07 -12.05
C VAL A 676 -23.75 -7.10 -11.14
N THR A 677 -22.69 -6.45 -11.65
CA THR A 677 -21.94 -5.45 -10.87
C THR A 677 -22.70 -4.14 -10.65
N SER A 678 -23.54 -3.74 -11.61
CA SER A 678 -24.42 -2.57 -11.49
C SER A 678 -25.59 -2.85 -10.57
N PHE A 679 -26.22 -4.02 -10.68
CA PHE A 679 -27.27 -4.50 -9.78
C PHE A 679 -26.79 -4.53 -8.34
N LEU A 680 -25.63 -5.13 -8.06
CA LEU A 680 -25.08 -5.13 -6.71
C LEU A 680 -24.87 -3.71 -6.19
N ARG A 681 -24.34 -2.79 -7.02
CA ARG A 681 -24.18 -1.36 -6.65
C ARG A 681 -25.53 -0.71 -6.31
N GLY A 682 -26.56 -0.93 -7.12
CA GLY A 682 -27.92 -0.47 -6.83
C GLY A 682 -28.47 -1.02 -5.51
N ALA A 683 -28.31 -2.33 -5.27
CA ALA A 683 -28.71 -2.97 -4.03
C ALA A 683 -28.00 -2.38 -2.80
N TRP A 684 -26.74 -1.91 -2.92
CA TRP A 684 -26.04 -1.21 -1.84
C TRP A 684 -26.59 0.19 -1.57
N SER A 685 -27.06 0.89 -2.61
CA SER A 685 -27.70 2.21 -2.47
C SER A 685 -29.09 2.15 -1.84
N MET A 686 -29.75 0.98 -1.88
CA MET A 686 -31.07 0.76 -1.29
C MET A 686 -31.01 0.36 0.20
N VAL A 687 -29.81 0.19 0.78
CA VAL A 687 -29.67 -0.07 2.22
C VAL A 687 -29.81 1.26 2.97
N PRO A 688 -30.74 1.40 3.93
CA PRO A 688 -30.86 2.63 4.69
C PRO A 688 -29.55 2.94 5.41
N VAL A 689 -29.06 4.16 5.21
CA VAL A 689 -27.93 4.71 5.96
C VAL A 689 -28.42 4.95 7.38
N TRP A 690 -27.82 4.28 8.36
CA TRP A 690 -28.08 4.58 9.76
C TRP A 690 -27.18 5.73 10.20
N ASP A 691 -27.73 6.65 10.99
CA ASP A 691 -26.99 7.75 11.60
C ASP A 691 -26.65 7.39 13.05
N LEU A 692 -25.37 7.47 13.40
CA LEU A 692 -24.89 7.19 14.75
C LEU A 692 -25.50 8.14 15.79
N SER A 693 -25.66 9.41 15.45
CA SER A 693 -26.20 10.41 16.36
C SER A 693 -27.64 10.05 16.73
N LEU A 694 -28.46 9.70 15.74
CA LEU A 694 -29.85 9.28 15.94
C LEU A 694 -29.96 7.99 16.76
N VAL A 695 -29.09 7.00 16.50
CA VAL A 695 -29.06 5.77 17.29
C VAL A 695 -28.67 6.05 18.74
N LEU A 696 -27.68 6.92 18.97
CA LEU A 696 -27.28 7.32 20.32
C LEU A 696 -28.41 8.06 21.04
N SER A 697 -29.12 8.99 20.37
CA SER A 697 -30.30 9.65 20.94
C SER A 697 -31.38 8.64 21.33
N ALA A 698 -31.72 7.71 20.45
CA ALA A 698 -32.74 6.70 20.72
C ALA A 698 -32.36 5.71 21.83
N LEU A 699 -31.06 5.41 22.02
CA LEU A 699 -30.59 4.60 23.13
C LEU A 699 -30.75 5.29 24.49
N ALA A 700 -30.91 6.62 24.54
CA ALA A 700 -31.16 7.37 25.76
C ALA A 700 -32.64 7.40 26.18
N GLU A 701 -33.54 6.89 25.33
CA GLU A 701 -35.00 6.97 25.48
C GLU A 701 -35.64 5.57 25.63
N PRO A 702 -36.94 5.48 26.00
CA PRO A 702 -37.68 4.21 25.94
C PRO A 702 -37.65 3.58 24.53
N PRO A 703 -37.53 2.25 24.39
CA PRO A 703 -37.58 1.21 25.42
C PRO A 703 -36.21 0.90 26.08
N PHE A 704 -35.16 1.66 25.73
CA PHE A 704 -33.79 1.41 26.18
C PHE A 704 -33.45 2.01 27.56
N GLU A 705 -34.25 2.99 28.00
CA GLU A 705 -34.29 3.51 29.37
C GLU A 705 -35.74 3.42 29.91
N PRO A 706 -35.94 3.29 31.23
CA PRO A 706 -34.92 3.11 32.28
C PRO A 706 -34.29 1.71 32.26
N LEU A 707 -32.96 1.57 32.44
CA LEU A 707 -32.27 0.27 32.38
C LEU A 707 -32.82 -0.81 33.35
N LEU A 708 -33.29 -0.40 34.54
CA LEU A 708 -33.81 -1.31 35.56
C LEU A 708 -35.14 -1.94 35.17
N SER A 709 -36.04 -1.17 34.54
CA SER A 709 -37.36 -1.62 34.10
C SER A 709 -37.40 -2.11 32.65
N ALA A 710 -36.39 -1.79 31.83
CA ALA A 710 -36.29 -2.26 30.46
C ALA A 710 -36.36 -3.80 30.36
N GLU A 711 -36.93 -4.34 29.27
CA GLU A 711 -36.89 -5.77 29.04
C GLU A 711 -35.44 -6.27 28.98
N LEU A 712 -35.15 -7.44 29.56
CA LEU A 712 -33.80 -8.01 29.57
C LEU A 712 -33.21 -8.18 28.16
N LYS A 713 -34.08 -8.41 27.16
CA LYS A 713 -33.73 -8.41 25.73
C LYS A 713 -33.16 -7.05 25.28
N VAL A 714 -33.88 -5.97 25.56
CA VAL A 714 -33.51 -4.60 25.17
C VAL A 714 -32.27 -4.12 25.92
N LEU A 715 -32.17 -4.42 27.22
CA LEU A 715 -30.98 -4.19 28.03
C LEU A 715 -29.74 -4.90 27.45
N SER A 716 -29.90 -6.16 27.04
CA SER A 716 -28.82 -6.95 26.42
C SER A 716 -28.34 -6.32 25.09
N PHE A 717 -29.28 -5.83 24.28
CA PHE A 717 -29.00 -5.20 22.99
C PHE A 717 -28.24 -3.88 23.18
N LYS A 718 -28.73 -3.01 24.07
CA LYS A 718 -28.06 -1.74 24.41
C LYS A 718 -26.67 -1.95 24.98
N THR A 719 -26.52 -2.87 25.94
CA THR A 719 -25.22 -3.15 26.56
C THR A 719 -24.21 -3.67 25.53
N ALA A 720 -24.63 -4.56 24.63
CA ALA A 720 -23.78 -5.06 23.56
C ALA A 720 -23.35 -3.97 22.56
N LEU A 721 -24.27 -3.09 22.17
CA LEU A 721 -23.98 -1.99 21.25
C LEU A 721 -23.08 -0.92 21.89
N LEU A 722 -23.38 -0.47 23.11
CA LEU A 722 -22.56 0.52 23.83
C LEU A 722 -21.14 0.00 24.10
N LEU A 723 -20.99 -1.27 24.49
CA LEU A 723 -19.66 -1.86 24.63
C LEU A 723 -18.93 -1.96 23.29
N ALA A 724 -19.61 -2.33 22.21
CA ALA A 724 -19.01 -2.37 20.88
C ALA A 724 -18.50 -1.00 20.41
N LEU A 725 -19.29 0.05 20.64
CA LEU A 725 -18.93 1.43 20.31
C LEU A 725 -17.77 1.94 21.18
N ALA A 726 -17.83 1.71 22.49
CA ALA A 726 -16.83 2.20 23.45
C ALA A 726 -15.46 1.51 23.29
N CYS A 727 -15.43 0.20 23.02
CA CYS A 727 -14.16 -0.53 22.91
C CYS A 727 -13.57 -0.56 21.48
N GLY A 728 -14.37 -0.31 20.45
CA GLY A 728 -13.97 -0.40 19.05
C GLY A 728 -13.49 -1.80 18.61
N LYS A 729 -13.83 -2.85 19.36
CA LYS A 729 -13.40 -4.23 19.09
C LYS A 729 -14.41 -4.97 18.20
N ARG A 730 -13.95 -6.06 17.54
CA ARG A 730 -14.83 -6.88 16.71
C ARG A 730 -15.76 -7.73 17.57
N VAL A 731 -16.89 -8.18 17.02
CA VAL A 731 -17.80 -9.13 17.70
C VAL A 731 -17.08 -10.39 18.20
N GLY A 732 -16.05 -10.85 17.49
CA GLY A 732 -15.22 -11.98 17.94
C GLY A 732 -14.49 -11.72 19.25
N ASP A 733 -14.05 -10.48 19.46
CA ASP A 733 -13.30 -10.03 20.63
C ASP A 733 -14.27 -9.73 21.80
N LEU A 734 -15.42 -9.09 21.51
CA LEU A 734 -16.51 -8.91 22.49
C LEU A 734 -17.04 -10.24 23.03
N HIS A 735 -17.22 -11.22 22.15
CA HIS A 735 -17.61 -12.58 22.52
C HIS A 735 -16.57 -13.30 23.38
N ALA A 736 -15.30 -12.89 23.29
CA ALA A 736 -14.23 -13.50 24.08
C ALA A 736 -14.12 -12.91 25.50
N LEU A 737 -14.85 -11.85 25.83
CA LEU A 737 -14.87 -11.24 27.16
C LEU A 737 -15.54 -12.17 28.19
N SER A 738 -15.08 -12.06 29.43
CA SER A 738 -15.50 -12.92 30.53
C SER A 738 -15.76 -12.13 31.81
N THR A 739 -16.70 -12.62 32.62
CA THR A 739 -16.98 -12.11 33.96
C THR A 739 -16.07 -12.69 35.05
N ASN A 740 -15.12 -13.57 34.69
CA ASN A 740 -14.15 -14.11 35.64
C ASN A 740 -13.33 -12.96 36.25
N THR A 741 -13.04 -13.00 37.55
CA THR A 741 -12.32 -11.94 38.29
C THR A 741 -10.92 -11.67 37.74
N ALA A 742 -10.28 -12.66 37.07
CA ALA A 742 -9.01 -12.45 36.37
C ALA A 742 -9.16 -11.71 35.03
N CYS A 743 -10.38 -11.58 34.51
CA CYS A 743 -10.71 -10.99 33.21
C CYS A 743 -11.56 -9.73 33.32
N MET A 744 -12.20 -9.46 34.47
CA MET A 744 -13.05 -8.31 34.69
C MET A 744 -12.90 -7.77 36.10
N GLU A 745 -12.68 -6.46 36.21
CA GLU A 745 -12.49 -5.76 37.49
C GLU A 745 -13.14 -4.38 37.41
N PHE A 746 -14.01 -4.06 38.36
CA PHE A 746 -14.53 -2.70 38.55
C PHE A 746 -13.61 -1.92 39.49
N GLY A 747 -13.37 -0.64 39.19
CA GLY A 747 -12.56 0.26 40.03
C GLY A 747 -13.28 0.66 41.32
N LYS A 748 -12.55 1.27 42.26
CA LYS A 748 -13.13 1.87 43.47
C LYS A 748 -14.20 2.89 43.06
N ASP A 749 -15.34 2.84 43.73
CA ASP A 749 -16.54 3.66 43.45
C ASP A 749 -17.18 3.40 42.09
N ASP A 750 -16.84 2.28 41.45
CA ASP A 750 -17.58 1.81 40.29
C ASP A 750 -17.49 2.80 39.08
N CYS A 751 -16.50 3.70 39.14
CA CYS A 751 -16.23 4.75 38.17
C CYS A 751 -15.53 4.24 36.90
N MET A 752 -15.05 3.00 36.90
CA MET A 752 -14.36 2.39 35.77
C MET A 752 -14.47 0.87 35.76
N VAL A 753 -14.30 0.26 34.59
CA VAL A 753 -14.23 -1.20 34.43
C VAL A 753 -13.08 -1.60 33.51
N ARG A 754 -12.33 -2.62 33.93
CA ARG A 754 -11.30 -3.28 33.14
C ARG A 754 -11.83 -4.61 32.63
N LEU A 755 -11.67 -4.87 31.33
CA LEU A 755 -12.14 -6.07 30.64
C LEU A 755 -11.02 -6.71 29.84
N GLN A 756 -10.88 -8.03 29.92
CA GLN A 756 -9.88 -8.82 29.20
C GLN A 756 -10.54 -10.04 28.53
N PRO A 757 -10.09 -10.43 27.32
CA PRO A 757 -10.51 -11.70 26.72
C PRO A 757 -10.03 -12.91 27.52
N LYS A 758 -10.78 -14.02 27.48
CA LYS A 758 -10.37 -15.29 28.09
C LYS A 758 -8.98 -15.76 27.64
N ARG A 759 -8.21 -16.33 28.57
CA ARG A 759 -6.90 -16.95 28.28
C ARG A 759 -7.05 -18.01 27.18
N GLY A 760 -6.22 -17.93 26.14
CA GLY A 760 -6.26 -18.84 24.98
C GLY A 760 -7.04 -18.32 23.75
N TYR A 761 -7.76 -17.20 23.86
CA TYR A 761 -8.37 -16.57 22.67
C TYR A 761 -7.29 -15.97 21.75
N VAL A 762 -7.27 -16.41 20.49
CA VAL A 762 -6.40 -15.83 19.44
C VAL A 762 -7.24 -14.98 18.49
N PRO A 763 -7.02 -13.64 18.46
CA PRO A 763 -7.71 -12.76 17.54
C PRO A 763 -7.46 -13.15 16.08
N LYS A 764 -8.50 -13.01 15.23
CA LYS A 764 -8.41 -13.36 13.80
C LYS A 764 -7.37 -12.53 13.01
N VAL A 765 -6.98 -11.37 13.53
CA VAL A 765 -5.95 -10.50 12.94
C VAL A 765 -4.89 -10.24 14.01
N LEU A 766 -3.71 -10.80 13.81
CA LEU A 766 -2.54 -10.60 14.67
C LEU A 766 -1.82 -9.32 14.23
N SER A 767 -2.33 -8.16 14.65
CA SER A 767 -1.59 -6.89 14.61
C SER A 767 -1.31 -6.41 16.03
N THR A 768 -0.29 -5.58 16.21
CA THR A 768 0.08 -4.99 17.51
C THR A 768 -1.07 -4.22 18.18
N SER A 769 -2.01 -3.67 17.40
CA SER A 769 -3.21 -2.95 17.86
C SER A 769 -4.39 -3.86 18.26
N PHE A 770 -4.31 -5.15 17.94
CA PHE A 770 -5.38 -6.15 18.16
C PHE A 770 -4.92 -7.36 18.98
N LYS A 771 -3.79 -7.26 19.70
CA LYS A 771 -3.45 -8.23 20.75
C LYS A 771 -4.55 -8.24 21.82
N ALA A 772 -4.63 -9.31 22.61
CA ALA A 772 -5.51 -9.41 23.78
C ALA A 772 -5.10 -8.35 24.83
N GLN A 773 -5.44 -7.10 24.56
CA GLN A 773 -5.18 -5.94 25.40
C GLN A 773 -6.33 -5.76 26.39
N VAL A 774 -5.99 -5.29 27.59
CA VAL A 774 -6.96 -4.86 28.60
C VAL A 774 -7.74 -3.66 28.06
N ILE A 775 -9.06 -3.79 28.01
CA ILE A 775 -9.99 -2.70 27.68
C ILE A 775 -10.32 -2.01 28.99
N THR A 776 -10.04 -0.71 29.10
CA THR A 776 -10.40 0.09 30.28
C THR A 776 -11.45 1.11 29.87
N LEU A 777 -12.63 1.08 30.48
CA LEU A 777 -13.73 2.01 30.23
C LEU A 777 -13.99 2.83 31.48
N GLN A 778 -14.18 4.14 31.31
CA GLN A 778 -14.55 5.08 32.37
C GLN A 778 -16.07 5.30 32.33
N ALA A 779 -16.69 5.47 33.49
CA ALA A 779 -18.09 5.86 33.60
C ALA A 779 -18.27 7.31 33.12
N PHE A 780 -19.44 7.60 32.57
CA PHE A 780 -19.79 8.96 32.14
C PHE A 780 -20.55 9.60 33.31
N ALA A 781 -19.81 10.10 34.30
CA ALA A 781 -20.35 10.84 35.44
C ALA A 781 -19.38 11.99 35.83
N PRO A 782 -19.92 13.16 36.23
CA PRO A 782 -19.18 14.19 36.95
C PRO A 782 -18.56 13.68 38.26
N GLN A 783 -17.38 14.19 38.65
CA GLN A 783 -16.68 13.80 39.87
C GLN A 783 -17.36 14.21 41.19
N ASP A 784 -18.44 15.01 41.19
CA ASP A 784 -18.94 15.65 42.42
C ASP A 784 -20.47 15.57 42.66
N SER A 785 -21.19 14.55 42.17
CA SER A 785 -22.61 14.34 42.58
C SER A 785 -23.09 12.89 42.47
N GLU A 786 -24.01 12.49 43.36
CA GLU A 786 -24.66 11.18 43.44
C GLU A 786 -25.28 10.69 42.10
N PRO A 787 -25.43 9.36 41.90
CA PRO A 787 -25.22 8.71 40.62
C PRO A 787 -26.45 8.70 39.70
N ALA A 788 -26.81 9.84 39.11
CA ALA A 788 -27.62 9.87 37.89
C ALA A 788 -26.72 9.60 36.66
N ALA A 789 -26.19 8.37 36.57
CA ALA A 789 -25.24 8.01 35.53
C ALA A 789 -25.85 8.12 34.11
N HIS A 790 -25.11 8.75 33.19
CA HIS A 790 -25.58 9.11 31.85
C HIS A 790 -26.25 7.93 31.09
N PRO A 791 -27.36 8.15 30.35
CA PRO A 791 -28.08 7.11 29.60
C PRO A 791 -27.23 6.27 28.63
N LEU A 792 -26.17 6.87 28.10
CA LEU A 792 -25.24 6.23 27.15
C LEU A 792 -23.98 5.67 27.81
N CYS A 793 -23.90 5.66 29.14
CA CYS A 793 -22.73 5.15 29.85
C CYS A 793 -22.57 3.64 29.69
N PRO A 794 -21.49 3.14 29.04
CA PRO A 794 -21.27 1.71 28.86
C PRO A 794 -20.98 0.99 30.19
N VAL A 795 -20.37 1.66 31.17
CA VAL A 795 -20.08 1.10 32.50
C VAL A 795 -21.37 0.88 33.30
N ARG A 796 -22.28 1.87 33.29
CA ARG A 796 -23.62 1.76 33.90
C ARG A 796 -24.44 0.63 33.26
N ALA A 797 -24.52 0.62 31.92
CA ALA A 797 -25.26 -0.42 31.20
C ALA A 797 -24.71 -1.83 31.49
N LEU A 798 -23.38 -1.97 31.53
CA LEU A 798 -22.71 -3.23 31.87
C LEU A 798 -23.01 -3.68 33.30
N ARG A 799 -22.95 -2.77 34.28
CA ARG A 799 -23.27 -3.08 35.69
C ARG A 799 -24.69 -3.61 35.83
N VAL A 800 -25.68 -2.86 35.33
CA VAL A 800 -27.10 -3.24 35.41
C VAL A 800 -27.36 -4.56 34.67
N TYR A 801 -26.69 -4.78 33.53
CA TYR A 801 -26.76 -6.06 32.84
C TYR A 801 -26.21 -7.22 33.68
N LEU A 802 -25.05 -7.06 34.31
CA LEU A 802 -24.44 -8.09 35.16
C LEU A 802 -25.30 -8.40 36.39
N GLU A 803 -25.82 -7.37 37.04
CA GLU A 803 -26.72 -7.48 38.19
C GLU A 803 -27.99 -8.23 37.82
N ARG A 804 -28.70 -7.80 36.77
CA ARG A 804 -29.95 -8.43 36.32
C ARG A 804 -29.77 -9.82 35.73
N THR A 805 -28.54 -10.18 35.33
CA THR A 805 -28.22 -11.53 34.82
C THR A 805 -27.58 -12.46 35.84
N SER A 806 -27.22 -11.96 37.01
CA SER A 806 -26.44 -12.70 38.03
C SER A 806 -27.10 -14.02 38.44
N HIS A 807 -28.38 -13.99 38.78
CA HIS A 807 -29.14 -15.11 39.35
C HIS A 807 -29.37 -16.31 38.42
N PHE A 808 -29.15 -16.18 37.10
CA PHE A 808 -29.34 -17.28 36.14
C PHE A 808 -28.15 -17.51 35.21
N ARG A 809 -26.99 -16.92 35.51
CA ARG A 809 -25.78 -17.09 34.71
C ARG A 809 -25.18 -18.48 34.90
N GLN A 810 -25.05 -19.24 33.82
CA GLN A 810 -24.46 -20.60 33.83
C GLN A 810 -23.07 -20.65 33.20
N ALA A 811 -22.53 -19.51 32.75
CA ALA A 811 -21.21 -19.45 32.15
C ALA A 811 -20.51 -18.11 32.43
N GLU A 812 -19.18 -18.18 32.52
CA GLU A 812 -18.33 -17.01 32.75
C GLU A 812 -18.20 -16.11 31.50
N GLN A 813 -18.79 -16.45 30.37
CA GLN A 813 -18.77 -15.57 29.19
C GLN A 813 -19.60 -14.31 29.51
N LEU A 814 -19.11 -13.12 29.11
CA LEU A 814 -19.76 -11.86 29.46
C LEU A 814 -21.25 -11.83 29.08
N PHE A 815 -21.57 -12.09 27.82
CA PHE A 815 -22.94 -12.12 27.33
C PHE A 815 -23.55 -13.53 27.37
N ILE A 816 -24.71 -13.65 28.01
CA ILE A 816 -25.49 -14.91 28.14
C ILE A 816 -26.89 -14.76 27.55
N CYS A 817 -27.47 -15.87 27.08
CA CYS A 817 -28.81 -15.87 26.50
C CYS A 817 -29.86 -15.57 27.59
N PHE A 818 -30.83 -14.72 27.26
CA PHE A 818 -31.84 -14.23 28.21
C PHE A 818 -33.20 -14.95 28.15
N GLY A 819 -33.43 -15.84 27.17
CA GLY A 819 -34.74 -16.47 26.97
C GLY A 819 -34.69 -17.91 26.44
N GLY A 820 -35.81 -18.62 26.60
CA GLY A 820 -36.01 -20.01 26.18
C GLY A 820 -35.17 -21.03 26.95
N ARG A 821 -35.06 -22.25 26.39
CA ARG A 821 -34.28 -23.38 26.97
C ARG A 821 -32.78 -23.09 27.11
N THR A 822 -32.28 -22.04 26.45
CA THR A 822 -30.86 -21.64 26.49
C THR A 822 -30.58 -20.54 27.51
N LYS A 823 -31.56 -20.12 28.31
CA LYS A 823 -31.39 -19.05 29.31
C LYS A 823 -30.19 -19.37 30.22
N GLY A 824 -29.29 -18.41 30.39
CA GLY A 824 -28.08 -18.58 31.20
C GLY A 824 -26.82 -19.07 30.45
N LEU A 825 -26.98 -19.64 29.26
CA LEU A 825 -25.87 -20.19 28.46
C LEU A 825 -25.13 -19.11 27.64
N PRO A 826 -23.85 -19.36 27.26
CA PRO A 826 -23.06 -18.51 26.37
C PRO A 826 -23.78 -18.08 25.09
N VAL A 827 -23.73 -16.79 24.74
CA VAL A 827 -24.25 -16.28 23.46
C VAL A 827 -23.26 -16.61 22.35
N SER A 828 -23.73 -17.18 21.24
CA SER A 828 -22.88 -17.41 20.07
C SER A 828 -22.44 -16.10 19.40
N LYS A 829 -21.26 -16.08 18.75
CA LYS A 829 -20.78 -14.91 17.97
C LYS A 829 -21.81 -14.36 16.99
N GLN A 830 -22.60 -15.24 16.38
CA GLN A 830 -23.66 -14.87 15.43
C GLN A 830 -24.83 -14.19 16.14
N ARG A 831 -25.27 -14.72 17.28
CA ARG A 831 -26.36 -14.14 18.07
C ARG A 831 -25.96 -12.80 18.69
N LEU A 832 -24.71 -12.65 19.15
CA LEU A 832 -24.19 -11.35 19.63
C LEU A 832 -24.14 -10.31 18.51
N SER A 833 -23.71 -10.71 17.29
CA SER A 833 -23.79 -9.82 16.12
C SER A 833 -25.21 -9.39 15.81
N HIS A 834 -26.17 -10.31 15.95
CA HIS A 834 -27.59 -10.03 15.71
C HIS A 834 -28.12 -9.01 16.74
N TRP A 835 -27.73 -9.13 18.01
CA TRP A 835 -28.14 -8.18 19.05
C TRP A 835 -27.71 -6.74 18.75
N ILE A 836 -26.49 -6.54 18.23
CA ILE A 836 -26.01 -5.22 17.84
C ILE A 836 -26.84 -4.65 16.67
N VAL A 837 -27.17 -5.49 15.68
CA VAL A 837 -28.00 -5.07 14.54
C VAL A 837 -29.43 -4.76 14.98
N GLU A 838 -30.02 -5.59 15.85
CA GLU A 838 -31.35 -5.36 16.43
C GLU A 838 -31.39 -4.10 17.30
N ALA A 839 -30.33 -3.79 18.04
CA ALA A 839 -30.23 -2.54 18.78
C ALA A 839 -30.35 -1.33 17.85
N ILE A 840 -29.59 -1.33 16.75
CA ILE A 840 -29.62 -0.27 15.72
C ILE A 840 -30.99 -0.23 15.03
N ALA A 841 -31.55 -1.38 14.67
CA ALA A 841 -32.84 -1.46 13.99
C ALA A 841 -33.99 -0.97 14.88
N LEU A 842 -34.00 -1.34 16.17
CA LEU A 842 -34.96 -0.84 17.15
C LEU A 842 -34.83 0.66 17.37
N ALA A 843 -33.60 1.17 17.47
CA ALA A 843 -33.31 2.60 17.57
C ALA A 843 -33.75 3.38 16.32
N ALA A 844 -33.74 2.74 15.14
CA ALA A 844 -34.12 3.36 13.87
C ALA A 844 -35.62 3.27 13.52
N ARG A 845 -36.46 2.56 14.30
CA ARG A 845 -37.90 2.42 14.01
C ARG A 845 -38.68 3.74 13.96
N PRO A 846 -38.46 4.72 14.87
CA PRO A 846 -39.19 5.99 14.84
C PRO A 846 -38.94 6.81 13.56
N LEU A 847 -37.80 6.60 12.88
CA LEU A 847 -37.45 7.26 11.61
C LEU A 847 -38.17 6.65 10.39
N ASN A 848 -38.43 5.34 10.41
CA ASN A 848 -39.10 4.65 9.31
C ASN A 848 -40.62 4.93 9.30
N GLU A 849 -41.23 5.10 10.48
CA GLU A 849 -42.66 5.45 10.61
C GLU A 849 -42.93 6.91 10.21
N LYS A 850 -42.01 7.86 10.48
CA LYS A 850 -42.15 9.27 10.07
C LYS A 850 -41.87 9.53 8.58
N ASN A 851 -41.09 8.68 7.91
CA ASN A 851 -40.71 8.84 6.50
C ASN A 851 -41.55 8.01 5.51
N GLY A 852 -42.67 7.42 5.94
CA GLY A 852 -43.56 6.64 5.06
C GLY A 852 -42.96 5.34 4.52
N PHE A 853 -41.81 4.88 5.01
CA PHE A 853 -41.24 3.59 4.64
C PHE A 853 -41.92 2.47 5.45
N VAL A 854 -43.01 1.92 4.90
CA VAL A 854 -43.54 0.63 5.33
C VAL A 854 -42.56 -0.46 4.90
N VAL A 855 -41.48 -0.65 5.65
CA VAL A 855 -40.74 -1.92 5.59
C VAL A 855 -41.55 -2.89 6.43
N GLY A 856 -42.21 -3.84 5.78
CA GLY A 856 -42.86 -4.99 6.41
C GLY A 856 -41.88 -5.85 7.19
N LEU A 857 -41.44 -5.39 8.35
CA LEU A 857 -40.78 -6.19 9.39
C LEU A 857 -41.83 -6.51 10.46
N GLY A 858 -42.92 -7.15 10.03
CA GLY A 858 -44.01 -7.58 10.88
C GLY A 858 -44.49 -8.98 10.51
N LYS A 859 -44.33 -9.93 11.45
CA LYS A 859 -45.12 -11.17 11.59
C LYS A 859 -44.96 -12.28 10.53
N ARG A 860 -43.74 -12.78 10.26
CA ARG A 860 -43.53 -14.16 9.72
C ARG A 860 -42.28 -14.86 10.26
N TYR A 861 -41.98 -14.69 11.56
CA TYR A 861 -40.94 -15.47 12.26
C TYR A 861 -41.55 -16.27 13.42
N VAL A 862 -42.59 -17.04 13.13
CA VAL A 862 -42.99 -18.18 13.96
C VAL A 862 -43.21 -19.33 12.98
N GLY A 863 -42.35 -20.35 13.02
CA GLY A 863 -42.53 -21.58 12.26
C GLY A 863 -41.29 -22.09 11.54
N SER A 864 -40.73 -23.16 12.09
CA SER A 864 -40.00 -24.24 11.41
C SER A 864 -38.63 -23.96 10.76
N GLY A 865 -37.61 -24.63 11.34
CA GLY A 865 -36.78 -25.58 10.59
C GLY A 865 -35.80 -25.03 9.55
N TYR A 866 -34.51 -25.13 9.88
CA TYR A 866 -33.36 -25.12 8.96
C TYR A 866 -33.06 -23.81 8.22
N LEU A 867 -31.94 -23.17 8.58
CA LEU A 867 -30.94 -22.65 7.62
C LEU A 867 -29.68 -22.21 8.37
N SER A 868 -28.69 -23.10 8.37
CA SER A 868 -27.35 -22.87 8.90
C SER A 868 -26.53 -21.97 7.97
N GLY A 869 -25.66 -21.14 8.56
CA GLY A 869 -24.46 -20.64 7.89
C GLY A 869 -24.67 -19.50 6.88
N SER A 870 -24.83 -18.27 7.36
CA SER A 870 -24.48 -17.08 6.57
C SER A 870 -23.79 -16.07 7.48
N ARG A 871 -22.46 -15.98 7.34
CA ARG A 871 -21.59 -15.02 8.03
C ARG A 871 -22.02 -13.61 7.65
N MET A 872 -22.64 -12.88 8.57
CA MET A 872 -23.14 -11.53 8.31
C MET A 872 -22.03 -10.48 8.42
N VAL A 873 -21.93 -9.72 7.34
CA VAL A 873 -20.92 -8.70 7.00
C VAL A 873 -21.34 -7.31 7.52
N PHE A 874 -22.37 -7.22 8.37
CA PHE A 874 -22.78 -5.96 9.01
C PHE A 874 -21.74 -5.46 10.02
N THR A 875 -21.12 -6.37 10.77
CA THR A 875 -19.89 -6.05 11.52
C THR A 875 -18.76 -5.57 10.63
N ARG A 876 -18.76 -5.88 9.32
CA ARG A 876 -17.74 -5.40 8.40
C ARG A 876 -17.98 -3.96 7.99
N HIS A 877 -19.16 -3.37 8.12
CA HIS A 877 -19.35 -1.92 7.95
C HIS A 877 -18.96 -1.15 9.21
N ILE A 878 -19.38 -1.61 10.40
CA ILE A 878 -18.87 -1.07 11.68
C ILE A 878 -17.34 -1.25 11.79
N CYS A 879 -16.79 -2.39 11.35
CA CYS A 879 -15.34 -2.62 11.31
C CYS A 879 -14.63 -2.13 10.03
N GLN A 880 -15.30 -1.77 8.94
CA GLN A 880 -14.65 -1.11 7.79
C GLN A 880 -14.43 0.38 8.10
N ILE A 881 -15.31 0.96 8.92
CA ILE A 881 -15.09 2.26 9.55
C ILE A 881 -13.97 2.16 10.62
N LEU A 882 -13.79 0.98 11.25
CA LEU A 882 -12.81 0.75 12.34
C LEU A 882 -11.59 -0.16 11.97
N GLN A 883 -11.09 -0.18 10.72
CA GLN A 883 -9.82 -0.85 10.34
C GLN A 883 -8.76 0.18 9.88
N PRO A 884 -7.60 0.31 10.56
CA PRO A 884 -6.64 1.41 10.33
C PRO A 884 -5.66 1.18 9.18
N GLY A 885 -5.37 2.23 8.42
CA GLY A 885 -4.00 2.59 8.10
C GLY A 885 -3.53 3.60 9.16
N ASP A 886 -2.54 3.23 9.98
CA ASP A 886 -1.64 3.99 10.86
C ASP A 886 -2.03 5.33 11.56
N SER A 887 -3.27 5.84 11.50
CA SER A 887 -3.69 7.09 12.18
C SER A 887 -4.83 6.92 13.20
N VAL A 888 -5.20 5.69 13.56
CA VAL A 888 -6.41 5.40 14.36
C VAL A 888 -6.08 5.05 15.82
N ILE A 889 -5.09 5.72 16.42
CA ILE A 889 -5.19 6.02 17.85
C ILE A 889 -6.25 7.14 18.06
N CYS A 890 -6.52 7.91 16.99
CA CYS A 890 -7.53 8.97 17.02
C CYS A 890 -8.97 8.47 16.97
N THR A 891 -9.36 7.42 16.22
CA THR A 891 -10.81 7.17 15.97
C THR A 891 -11.58 6.53 17.13
N ALA A 892 -10.94 5.71 17.98
CA ALA A 892 -11.55 5.30 19.25
C ALA A 892 -11.64 6.49 20.23
N ARG A 893 -10.61 7.35 20.22
CA ARG A 893 -10.64 8.65 20.89
C ARG A 893 -11.65 9.62 20.25
N SER A 894 -12.02 9.49 18.98
CA SER A 894 -12.97 10.36 18.27
C SER A 894 -14.41 9.92 18.46
N ILE A 895 -14.69 8.61 18.57
CA ILE A 895 -16.03 8.12 18.95
C ILE A 895 -16.24 8.35 20.45
N CYS A 896 -15.23 8.06 21.29
CA CYS A 896 -15.26 8.52 22.68
C CYS A 896 -15.37 10.04 22.72
N ALA A 897 -14.61 10.81 21.92
CA ALA A 897 -14.73 12.27 21.90
C ALA A 897 -16.06 12.75 21.37
N VAL A 898 -16.75 12.07 20.44
CA VAL A 898 -18.11 12.43 20.03
C VAL A 898 -19.11 12.12 21.14
N MET A 899 -18.96 10.98 21.83
CA MET A 899 -19.71 10.69 23.05
C MET A 899 -19.41 11.69 24.18
N TYR A 900 -18.16 12.18 24.31
CA TYR A 900 -17.71 13.17 25.30
C TYR A 900 -18.00 14.63 24.88
N LEU A 901 -18.09 14.94 23.58
CA LEU A 901 -18.40 16.27 23.04
C LEU A 901 -19.90 16.53 23.03
N GLN A 902 -20.73 15.50 22.88
CA GLN A 902 -22.18 15.59 23.13
C GLN A 902 -22.52 15.79 24.63
N LEU A 903 -21.54 15.64 25.54
CA LEU A 903 -21.72 15.66 26.99
C LEU A 903 -21.47 17.01 27.68
N GLY A 904 -21.30 18.12 26.94
CA GLY A 904 -21.32 19.49 27.49
C GLY A 904 -20.53 19.72 28.80
N ASN A 905 -19.27 20.16 28.67
CA ASN A 905 -18.37 20.60 29.75
C ASN A 905 -17.89 19.53 30.76
N TRP A 906 -16.76 18.89 30.45
CA TRP A 906 -15.86 18.29 31.46
C TRP A 906 -14.39 18.57 31.10
N PRO A 907 -13.53 18.99 32.05
CA PRO A 907 -12.12 19.26 31.75
C PRO A 907 -11.35 17.94 31.55
N LEU A 908 -10.52 17.90 30.50
CA LEU A 908 -9.58 16.81 30.27
C LEU A 908 -8.59 16.69 31.45
N PRO A 909 -8.22 15.49 31.91
CA PRO A 909 -7.24 15.35 32.98
C PRO A 909 -5.88 15.88 32.51
N ALA A 910 -5.30 16.76 33.32
CA ALA A 910 -3.95 17.29 33.10
C ALA A 910 -2.91 16.13 33.08
N PRO A 911 -1.87 16.21 32.23
CA PRO A 911 -0.80 15.22 32.24
C PRO A 911 0.08 15.47 33.47
N GLY A 912 -0.14 14.71 34.56
CA GLY A 912 0.63 14.83 35.79
C GLY A 912 0.92 13.48 36.45
N ASN A 913 2.22 13.19 36.55
CA ASN A 913 2.89 12.26 37.47
C ASN A 913 2.89 10.75 37.16
N ALA A 914 3.86 10.35 36.33
CA ALA A 914 4.64 9.12 36.51
C ALA A 914 6.09 9.37 35.99
N PRO A 915 7.10 8.70 36.56
CA PRO A 915 8.37 9.31 36.94
C PRO A 915 9.37 9.48 35.79
N GLN A 916 10.26 10.45 35.96
CA GLN A 916 11.52 10.55 35.24
C GLN A 916 12.24 9.20 35.27
N THR A 917 12.28 8.49 34.14
CA THR A 917 13.44 7.70 33.71
C THR A 917 13.29 7.30 32.24
N ILE A 918 14.17 7.88 31.42
CA ILE A 918 14.80 7.30 30.23
C ILE A 918 13.92 7.05 28.99
N GLY A 919 14.08 7.92 27.98
CA GLY A 919 14.45 7.52 26.61
C GLY A 919 13.36 7.47 25.54
#